data_AF-A0A9Q8UVU5-F1
#
_entry.id   AF-A0A9Q8UVU5-F1
#
_cell.length_a   1.000
_cell.length_b   1.000
_cell.length_c   1.000
_cell.angle_alpha   90.00
_cell.angle_beta   90.00
_cell.angle_gamma   90.00
#
_symmetry.space_group_name_H-M   'P 1'
#
loop_
_entity.id
_entity.type
_entity.pdbx_description
1 polymer ?
#
loop_
_entity_poly.entity_id
_entity_poly.type
_entity_poly.pdbx_seq_one_letter_code
_entity_poly.pdbx_strand_id
1 'polypeptide(L)'
;MSQSDEGNDAHDIPTRNWESELAESVPEEAEQQQTFFAPPAHIAARFYRNALTRRKSSAASSRRNSLSSAQSHTSSRSHRRGSTGCQSTYIAQHLRRASIIESRKARLADRAAHAEQVRLRAALAKATPRGNNQSEERAVAAQLAKEKYLAKVAAACAEEVARAKRIAEEVKDRKLAEETRLRLEMEERHAEAEKRRAEYQRNLQIRRARRAMSAEKKLAVLEEVDVLDEEAIIDEIVEVEGQVDEVAAKRIQRAWHLYQRRKPVVAFKQLYLSAHRAQNTVFEEMTALVADTQVIDATTAMLTHLGLQEPNDANASLNTRTFLSAYMICAHPVAVLLNKTGAQEQDLISKASDLISQFEASVERLAPWNDYTANPMQLETLSQSYTAYTSAFAAWRLQDSSVLVDGMVASFVELDAIWQTVKDDSRGEVASDYRQGIRDNQVMLLSRIRKLAGPDRADMLIKKAIRESRRKRPKQRPASEVRPRGVEAASSDSGPSEQVVDEALPTFAVGSGEINKLFTSMPSNRVLTHELAIDKHYKLEDRNGDLRHQLYRSICDSMKAGFEAGNGAVWTVSAAENVKEKLLRMLKPGNNMYTMISEALDLDNINQQCQRGVFSYSGFFNFMANVLPKLCAPFRDQEVKALTDYLKSDENGDELNTMIEKLFRLLRMVDVLSLDYTNFMIMNVAPQLIKEAPGYEQRMFAKDLESHVVTLIRTRRWWQESYTSLTAEADRRDPEGVRHPSDRPSPQKIYTHALVETAISQGELDKDAVPETLLLDLERLQHIRTKAIRVAVVGAILLTTKNMLKRDVRSQWKTEAGRLWQLLSTEPYSTSSLSEPFTAAKAFSVLETAHNMPPSTKSHIYSTISRFFSQAAAATSSGEKFTDPVLKVLFQRLKSHVLSRLSAETSADRVRAASSASEKLAACGMAEFTSQVAGIVEVLERVRVVDWEGHGGWYGKIVEEM
;
A
#
# COMPACT_ATOMS: atom_id res chain seq x y z
N MET A 1 -52.13 -47.82 -0.90
CA MET A 1 -52.66 -48.52 -2.09
C MET A 1 -51.45 -48.81 -2.96
N SER A 2 -50.68 -49.86 -2.65
CA SER A 2 -50.90 -51.27 -3.06
C SER A 2 -50.34 -51.47 -4.47
N GLN A 3 -49.09 -51.91 -4.64
CA GLN A 3 -48.51 -53.27 -4.45
C GLN A 3 -48.88 -54.27 -5.56
N SER A 4 -47.93 -54.47 -6.48
CA SER A 4 -47.68 -55.61 -7.40
C SER A 4 -46.60 -55.14 -8.40
N ASP A 5 -45.60 -55.92 -8.83
CA ASP A 5 -45.26 -57.30 -8.49
C ASP A 5 -43.74 -57.56 -8.69
N GLU A 6 -43.27 -58.78 -8.41
CA GLU A 6 -41.84 -59.17 -8.40
C GLU A 6 -41.22 -59.45 -9.79
N GLY A 7 -39.87 -59.50 -9.86
CA GLY A 7 -39.12 -59.82 -11.08
C GLY A 7 -37.59 -59.81 -10.88
N ASN A 8 -37.03 -60.93 -10.42
CA ASN A 8 -35.60 -61.12 -10.11
C ASN A 8 -34.86 -61.85 -11.25
N ASP A 9 -33.61 -61.49 -11.54
CA ASP A 9 -32.48 -62.44 -11.69
C ASP A 9 -31.13 -61.74 -11.97
N ALA A 10 -30.03 -62.50 -11.83
CA ALA A 10 -28.64 -62.03 -11.77
C ALA A 10 -27.66 -62.98 -12.51
N HIS A 11 -26.36 -62.92 -12.18
CA HIS A 11 -25.27 -63.82 -12.61
C HIS A 11 -24.73 -63.63 -14.06
N ASP A 12 -23.44 -63.87 -14.39
CA ASP A 12 -22.28 -64.21 -13.53
C ASP A 12 -20.88 -63.80 -14.08
N ILE A 13 -19.84 -64.03 -13.26
CA ILE A 13 -18.39 -63.86 -13.53
C ILE A 13 -17.80 -65.10 -14.27
N PRO A 14 -16.53 -65.10 -14.77
CA PRO A 14 -15.46 -65.76 -13.98
C PRO A 14 -13.98 -65.30 -14.18
N THR A 15 -13.34 -64.94 -13.06
CA THR A 15 -11.96 -65.31 -12.56
C THR A 15 -10.74 -65.60 -13.46
N ARG A 16 -9.57 -65.02 -13.10
CA ARG A 16 -8.28 -65.66 -12.68
C ARG A 16 -7.17 -64.59 -12.54
N ASN A 17 -6.24 -64.52 -11.56
CA ASN A 17 -5.52 -65.44 -10.64
C ASN A 17 -4.31 -66.19 -11.26
N TRP A 18 -3.12 -66.28 -10.62
CA TRP A 18 -2.66 -65.73 -9.32
C TRP A 18 -1.73 -64.50 -9.49
N GLU A 19 -0.45 -64.35 -9.08
CA GLU A 19 0.61 -65.15 -8.40
C GLU A 19 1.75 -64.13 -8.02
N SER A 20 2.53 -64.16 -6.92
CA SER A 20 2.60 -64.99 -5.70
C SER A 20 3.27 -64.21 -4.52
N GLU A 21 3.41 -64.87 -3.35
CA GLU A 21 4.42 -64.81 -2.24
C GLU A 21 5.36 -63.59 -2.04
N LEU A 22 5.76 -63.14 -0.83
CA LEU A 22 5.59 -63.50 0.61
C LEU A 22 6.12 -62.28 1.47
N ALA A 23 6.08 -62.15 2.80
CA ALA A 23 5.71 -63.00 3.96
C ALA A 23 5.17 -62.17 5.17
N GLU A 24 4.79 -62.90 6.24
CA GLU A 24 4.88 -62.63 7.70
C GLU A 24 5.09 -61.19 8.26
N SER A 25 4.40 -60.77 9.34
CA SER A 25 3.42 -61.47 10.19
C SER A 25 2.39 -60.54 10.89
N VAL A 26 1.30 -61.18 11.32
CA VAL A 26 0.05 -60.70 11.95
C VAL A 26 -0.20 -61.76 13.07
N PRO A 27 -0.85 -61.51 14.24
CA PRO A 27 -2.06 -60.72 14.34
C PRO A 27 -2.35 -59.95 15.66
N GLU A 28 -3.51 -59.30 15.69
CA GLU A 28 -4.62 -59.31 16.68
C GLU A 28 -4.31 -59.46 18.21
N GLU A 29 -5.18 -59.04 19.14
CA GLU A 29 -6.62 -58.75 19.04
C GLU A 29 -7.04 -57.58 19.96
N ALA A 30 -8.33 -57.21 19.95
CA ALA A 30 -8.83 -56.05 20.68
C ALA A 30 -9.27 -56.39 22.12
N GLU A 31 -8.99 -55.50 23.08
CA GLU A 31 -9.77 -55.45 24.33
C GLU A 31 -9.96 -54.03 24.88
N GLN A 32 -10.99 -53.88 25.71
CA GLN A 32 -11.68 -52.62 26.00
C GLN A 32 -10.97 -51.80 27.09
N GLN A 33 -10.71 -50.51 26.85
CA GLN A 33 -10.40 -49.57 27.94
C GLN A 33 -11.24 -48.29 27.84
N GLN A 34 -11.89 -47.95 28.97
CA GLN A 34 -12.82 -46.83 29.07
C GLN A 34 -12.07 -45.48 29.08
N THR A 35 -12.19 -44.72 27.98
CA THR A 35 -11.58 -43.39 27.86
C THR A 35 -12.36 -42.35 28.67
N PHE A 36 -11.92 -42.11 29.91
CA PHE A 36 -12.45 -41.04 30.76
C PHE A 36 -12.27 -39.66 30.09
N PHE A 37 -13.38 -39.04 29.68
CA PHE A 37 -13.38 -37.67 29.15
C PHE A 37 -13.05 -36.65 30.26
N ALA A 38 -11.81 -36.16 30.27
CA ALA A 38 -11.40 -35.04 31.13
C ALA A 38 -12.10 -33.73 30.68
N PRO A 39 -12.82 -33.02 31.58
CA PRO A 39 -13.56 -31.82 31.20
C PRO A 39 -12.62 -30.62 30.91
N PRO A 40 -13.03 -29.67 30.04
CA PRO A 40 -12.20 -28.53 29.65
C PRO A 40 -11.62 -27.73 30.83
N ALA A 41 -10.40 -27.22 30.67
CA ALA A 41 -9.55 -26.70 31.75
C ALA A 41 -10.20 -25.66 32.69
N HIS A 42 -11.17 -24.87 32.22
CA HIS A 42 -11.90 -23.90 33.06
C HIS A 42 -12.83 -24.56 34.11
N ILE A 43 -13.17 -25.84 33.93
CA ILE A 43 -13.94 -26.65 34.88
C ILE A 43 -12.99 -27.35 35.87
N ALA A 44 -11.88 -27.92 35.39
CA ALA A 44 -10.85 -28.53 36.25
C ALA A 44 -10.33 -27.54 37.32
N ALA A 45 -10.16 -26.27 36.95
CA ALA A 45 -9.77 -25.18 37.84
C ALA A 45 -10.78 -24.87 38.99
N ARG A 46 -11.98 -25.48 39.02
CA ARG A 46 -12.93 -25.36 40.14
C ARG A 46 -12.81 -26.46 41.19
N PHE A 47 -12.25 -27.62 40.85
CA PHE A 47 -12.20 -28.77 41.77
C PHE A 47 -10.93 -28.80 42.64
N TYR A 48 -9.79 -28.30 42.14
CA TYR A 48 -8.57 -28.16 42.95
C TYR A 48 -8.48 -26.80 43.62
N ARG A 49 -9.15 -26.66 44.79
CA ARG A 49 -8.98 -25.53 45.70
C ARG A 49 -8.43 -26.00 47.05
N ASN A 50 -7.14 -25.73 47.30
CA ASN A 50 -6.52 -26.05 48.58
C ASN A 50 -7.24 -25.36 49.74
N ALA A 51 -7.74 -26.16 50.68
CA ALA A 51 -8.43 -25.68 51.86
C ALA A 51 -7.43 -25.39 53.00
N LEU A 52 -6.92 -24.16 53.07
CA LEU A 52 -6.42 -23.52 54.31
C LEU A 52 -6.05 -22.03 54.03
N THR A 53 -6.41 -21.12 54.95
CA THR A 53 -6.21 -19.64 54.98
C THR A 53 -7.39 -18.71 54.63
N ARG A 54 -8.59 -18.96 55.17
CA ARG A 54 -9.63 -17.91 55.23
C ARG A 54 -9.30 -16.84 56.28
N ARG A 55 -8.70 -15.73 55.85
CA ARG A 55 -8.59 -14.50 56.67
C ARG A 55 -9.98 -14.08 57.15
N LYS A 56 -10.14 -13.81 58.46
CA LYS A 56 -11.30 -13.06 58.99
C LYS A 56 -10.94 -11.58 59.01
N SER A 57 -11.73 -10.76 58.34
CA SER A 57 -11.71 -9.30 58.50
C SER A 57 -12.61 -8.86 59.66
N SER A 58 -12.35 -7.64 60.13
CA SER A 58 -13.04 -6.96 61.23
C SER A 58 -14.55 -6.86 61.07
N ALA A 59 -15.27 -7.12 62.17
CA ALA A 59 -16.56 -6.52 62.49
C ALA A 59 -16.58 -6.27 64.00
N ALA A 60 -16.89 -5.05 64.43
CA ALA A 60 -16.93 -4.70 65.85
C ALA A 60 -18.26 -5.18 66.47
N SER A 61 -18.18 -5.85 67.63
CA SER A 61 -19.36 -6.21 68.42
C SER A 61 -19.21 -5.72 69.85
N SER A 62 -20.08 -4.78 70.19
CA SER A 62 -20.43 -4.33 71.54
C SER A 62 -20.22 -5.35 72.67
N ARG A 63 -19.47 -4.96 73.71
CA ARG A 63 -20.06 -4.71 75.04
C ARG A 63 -19.14 -3.90 75.95
N ARG A 64 -19.77 -3.20 76.90
CA ARG A 64 -19.15 -2.41 77.97
C ARG A 64 -18.30 -3.30 78.88
N ASN A 65 -17.16 -2.80 79.35
CA ASN A 65 -17.09 -2.32 80.74
C ASN A 65 -15.81 -1.52 81.00
N SER A 66 -15.97 -0.32 81.55
CA SER A 66 -14.91 0.43 82.21
C SER A 66 -14.77 -0.09 83.64
N LEU A 67 -13.56 -0.41 84.09
CA LEU A 67 -13.18 -0.34 85.51
C LEU A 67 -11.69 0.00 85.65
N SER A 68 -11.41 1.02 86.44
CA SER A 68 -10.06 1.46 86.81
C SER A 68 -9.70 0.87 88.18
N SER A 69 -8.60 0.12 88.30
CA SER A 69 -8.02 -0.23 89.61
C SER A 69 -6.60 -0.79 89.49
N ALA A 70 -5.57 0.02 89.76
CA ALA A 70 -4.17 -0.46 89.75
C ALA A 70 -3.20 0.38 90.62
N GLN A 71 -3.63 0.95 91.77
CA GLN A 71 -2.73 1.69 92.67
C GLN A 71 -3.30 1.85 94.10
N SER A 72 -3.13 0.84 94.96
CA SER A 72 -3.39 0.96 96.42
C SER A 72 -2.80 -0.21 97.22
N HIS A 73 -1.49 -0.21 97.48
CA HIS A 73 -0.85 -1.15 98.42
C HIS A 73 0.18 -0.45 99.32
N THR A 74 -0.31 0.14 100.40
CA THR A 74 0.49 0.58 101.55
C THR A 74 -0.20 0.16 102.86
N SER A 75 0.62 -0.15 103.87
CA SER A 75 0.26 -0.35 105.29
C SER A 75 -0.90 -1.30 105.64
N SER A 76 -0.56 -2.42 106.28
CA SER A 76 -0.93 -2.61 107.70
C SER A 76 0.04 -3.60 108.38
N ARG A 77 0.35 -3.35 109.66
CA ARG A 77 1.14 -4.24 110.52
C ARG A 77 0.23 -5.30 111.14
N SER A 78 0.77 -6.49 111.40
CA SER A 78 0.31 -7.34 112.50
C SER A 78 1.51 -8.06 113.14
N HIS A 79 1.40 -8.36 114.44
CA HIS A 79 2.42 -9.02 115.25
C HIS A 79 1.76 -10.06 116.15
N ARG A 80 2.25 -11.31 116.10
CA ARG A 80 2.21 -12.39 117.12
C ARG A 80 2.74 -13.68 116.47
N ARG A 81 3.27 -14.70 117.18
CA ARG A 81 4.10 -14.79 118.41
C ARG A 81 4.34 -16.29 118.64
N GLY A 82 5.59 -16.74 118.85
CA GLY A 82 5.92 -18.14 119.16
C GLY A 82 5.63 -19.15 118.03
N SER A 83 6.09 -20.41 118.09
CA SER A 83 7.19 -21.00 118.89
C SER A 83 7.58 -22.34 118.24
N THR A 84 8.84 -22.77 118.40
CA THR A 84 9.27 -24.20 118.33
C THR A 84 8.60 -25.10 117.26
N GLY A 85 9.14 -25.15 116.03
CA GLY A 85 8.65 -26.08 115.00
C GLY A 85 9.54 -26.26 113.75
N CYS A 86 10.29 -27.37 113.72
CA CYS A 86 10.85 -28.07 112.54
C CYS A 86 11.59 -27.28 111.42
N GLN A 87 12.86 -27.65 111.19
CA GLN A 87 13.66 -27.29 110.00
C GLN A 87 13.00 -27.64 108.64
N SER A 88 12.03 -28.57 108.65
CA SER A 88 11.17 -28.91 107.52
C SER A 88 10.60 -27.69 106.78
N THR A 89 10.19 -26.64 107.50
CA THR A 89 9.62 -25.43 106.89
C THR A 89 10.63 -24.67 106.03
N TYR A 90 11.88 -24.54 106.48
CA TYR A 90 12.97 -23.92 105.74
C TYR A 90 13.32 -24.71 104.47
N ILE A 91 13.41 -26.04 104.59
CA ILE A 91 13.65 -26.94 103.44
C ILE A 91 12.50 -26.83 102.42
N ALA A 92 11.25 -26.89 102.88
CA ALA A 92 10.07 -26.75 102.02
C ALA A 92 9.91 -25.35 101.41
N GLN A 93 10.47 -24.31 102.03
CA GLN A 93 10.56 -22.98 101.43
C GLN A 93 11.70 -22.90 100.40
N HIS A 94 12.85 -23.53 100.66
CA HIS A 94 13.98 -23.55 99.74
C HIS A 94 13.69 -24.41 98.49
N LEU A 95 12.96 -25.52 98.62
CA LEU A 95 12.48 -26.34 97.50
C LEU A 95 11.41 -25.60 96.67
N ARG A 96 10.49 -24.86 97.31
CA ARG A 96 9.56 -23.97 96.60
C ARG A 96 10.30 -22.85 95.87
N ARG A 97 11.31 -22.24 96.48
CA ARG A 97 12.19 -21.25 95.83
C ARG A 97 12.95 -21.86 94.64
N ALA A 98 13.45 -23.09 94.79
CA ALA A 98 14.16 -23.81 93.74
C ALA A 98 13.26 -24.10 92.53
N SER A 99 12.08 -24.72 92.73
CA SER A 99 11.12 -24.98 91.65
C SER A 99 10.57 -23.71 91.00
N ILE A 100 10.41 -22.60 91.72
CA ILE A 100 10.09 -21.30 91.12
C ILE A 100 11.23 -20.81 90.21
N ILE A 101 12.49 -20.89 90.67
CA ILE A 101 13.68 -20.54 89.86
C ILE A 101 13.80 -21.46 88.64
N GLU A 102 13.55 -22.76 88.80
CA GLU A 102 13.59 -23.78 87.75
C GLU A 102 12.49 -23.55 86.71
N SER A 103 11.25 -23.31 87.12
CA SER A 103 10.16 -22.91 86.21
C SER A 103 10.45 -21.60 85.47
N ARG A 104 11.30 -20.73 86.03
CA ARG A 104 11.76 -19.49 85.38
C ARG A 104 12.94 -19.76 84.43
N LYS A 105 13.85 -20.68 84.77
CA LYS A 105 14.91 -21.18 83.86
C LYS A 105 14.29 -21.85 82.63
N ALA A 106 13.33 -22.76 82.81
CA ALA A 106 12.59 -23.41 81.72
C ALA A 106 11.95 -22.38 80.78
N ARG A 107 11.13 -21.46 81.31
CA ARG A 107 10.49 -20.39 80.53
C ARG A 107 11.46 -19.38 79.89
N LEU A 108 12.72 -19.35 80.29
CA LEU A 108 13.78 -18.58 79.62
C LEU A 108 14.49 -19.42 78.54
N ALA A 109 14.69 -20.72 78.77
CA ALA A 109 15.16 -21.66 77.76
C ALA A 109 14.16 -21.78 76.59
N ASP A 110 12.86 -21.86 76.86
CA ASP A 110 11.80 -21.85 75.83
C ASP A 110 11.87 -20.60 74.94
N ARG A 111 12.13 -19.43 75.56
CA ARG A 111 12.29 -18.16 74.85
C ARG A 111 13.57 -18.13 74.01
N ALA A 112 14.67 -18.70 74.51
CA ALA A 112 15.92 -18.83 73.76
C ALA A 112 15.77 -19.80 72.57
N ALA A 113 15.13 -20.95 72.78
CA ALA A 113 14.81 -21.92 71.73
C ALA A 113 13.89 -21.31 70.66
N HIS A 114 12.87 -20.55 71.05
CA HIS A 114 12.03 -19.80 70.11
C HIS A 114 12.80 -18.71 69.36
N ALA A 115 13.73 -18.00 70.02
CA ALA A 115 14.59 -17.01 69.37
C ALA A 115 15.50 -17.67 68.31
N GLU A 116 16.09 -18.82 68.61
CA GLU A 116 16.86 -19.62 67.64
C GLU A 116 15.97 -20.16 66.51
N GLN A 117 14.76 -20.65 66.80
CA GLN A 117 13.83 -21.10 65.76
C GLN A 117 13.40 -19.95 64.82
N VAL A 118 13.23 -18.73 65.36
CA VAL A 118 13.01 -17.52 64.56
C VAL A 118 14.27 -17.13 63.77
N ARG A 119 15.47 -17.23 64.35
CA ARG A 119 16.75 -16.99 63.67
C ARG A 119 16.94 -17.95 62.49
N LEU A 120 16.65 -19.23 62.67
CA LEU A 120 16.70 -20.25 61.61
C LEU A 120 15.63 -20.02 60.54
N ARG A 121 14.40 -19.64 60.90
CA ARG A 121 13.37 -19.22 59.92
C ARG A 121 13.80 -17.99 59.11
N ALA A 122 14.39 -16.99 59.76
CA ALA A 122 14.89 -15.79 59.10
C ALA A 122 16.10 -16.09 58.19
N ALA A 123 16.99 -17.00 58.61
CA ALA A 123 18.09 -17.49 57.79
C ALA A 123 17.57 -18.22 56.54
N LEU A 124 16.62 -19.15 56.68
CA LEU A 124 15.99 -19.84 55.56
C LEU A 124 15.25 -18.87 54.61
N ALA A 125 14.49 -17.91 55.15
CA ALA A 125 13.79 -16.89 54.36
C ALA A 125 14.74 -15.86 53.69
N LYS A 126 16.02 -15.81 54.11
CA LYS A 126 17.09 -15.02 53.46
C LYS A 126 17.91 -15.86 52.48
N ALA A 127 18.00 -17.17 52.69
CA ALA A 127 18.68 -18.12 51.81
C ALA A 127 17.82 -18.58 50.61
N THR A 128 16.49 -18.51 50.71
CA THR A 128 15.61 -18.70 49.55
C THR A 128 15.83 -17.58 48.52
N PRO A 129 16.30 -17.88 47.29
CA PRO A 129 16.65 -16.86 46.31
C PRO A 129 15.42 -16.10 45.81
N ARG A 130 15.39 -14.78 46.02
CA ARG A 130 14.33 -13.91 45.51
C ARG A 130 14.57 -13.52 44.05
N GLY A 131 14.07 -14.34 43.11
CA GLY A 131 13.50 -13.80 41.86
C GLY A 131 14.08 -14.25 40.52
N ASN A 132 15.17 -15.02 40.46
CA ASN A 132 15.80 -15.38 39.18
C ASN A 132 14.96 -16.36 38.33
N ASN A 133 14.43 -17.42 38.94
CA ASN A 133 13.71 -18.49 38.23
C ASN A 133 12.53 -17.97 37.39
N GLN A 134 11.76 -16.99 37.88
CA GLN A 134 10.64 -16.42 37.11
C GLN A 134 11.06 -15.53 35.94
N SER A 135 12.27 -14.95 35.95
CA SER A 135 12.83 -14.30 34.75
C SER A 135 13.35 -15.33 33.76
N GLU A 136 13.95 -16.43 34.23
CA GLU A 136 14.49 -17.50 33.40
C GLU A 136 13.36 -18.31 32.71
N GLU A 137 12.33 -18.72 33.46
CA GLU A 137 11.11 -19.35 32.91
C GLU A 137 10.45 -18.46 31.85
N ARG A 138 10.39 -17.13 32.05
CA ARG A 138 9.85 -16.19 31.07
C ARG A 138 10.75 -16.01 29.86
N ALA A 139 12.07 -16.03 30.03
CA ALA A 139 13.03 -15.96 28.93
C ALA A 139 12.94 -17.21 28.05
N VAL A 140 12.88 -18.42 28.64
CA VAL A 140 12.69 -19.69 27.93
C VAL A 140 11.32 -19.72 27.25
N ALA A 141 10.24 -19.28 27.92
CA ALA A 141 8.92 -19.18 27.29
C ALA A 141 8.89 -18.19 26.11
N ALA A 142 9.63 -17.08 26.19
CA ALA A 142 9.78 -16.12 25.09
C ALA A 142 10.63 -16.66 23.93
N GLN A 143 11.68 -17.44 24.22
CA GLN A 143 12.47 -18.16 23.21
C GLN A 143 11.59 -19.19 22.47
N LEU A 144 10.89 -20.07 23.20
CA LEU A 144 9.97 -21.05 22.61
C LEU A 144 8.83 -20.39 21.81
N ALA A 145 8.33 -19.23 22.24
CA ALA A 145 7.34 -18.46 21.47
C ALA A 145 7.93 -17.89 20.17
N LYS A 146 9.17 -17.38 20.20
CA LYS A 146 9.91 -16.90 19.03
C LYS A 146 10.20 -18.05 18.05
N GLU A 147 10.67 -19.18 18.55
CA GLU A 147 10.95 -20.38 17.75
C GLU A 147 9.67 -20.92 17.11
N LYS A 148 8.56 -21.00 17.85
CA LYS A 148 7.26 -21.41 17.30
C LYS A 148 6.73 -20.42 16.24
N TYR A 149 7.00 -19.12 16.39
CA TYR A 149 6.68 -18.14 15.35
C TYR A 149 7.56 -18.32 14.10
N LEU A 150 8.88 -18.47 14.26
CA LEU A 150 9.82 -18.73 13.17
C LEU A 150 9.50 -20.04 12.44
N ALA A 151 9.14 -21.11 13.16
CA ALA A 151 8.69 -22.37 12.58
C ALA A 151 7.38 -22.21 11.79
N LYS A 152 6.43 -21.38 12.26
CA LYS A 152 5.21 -21.06 11.49
C LYS A 152 5.53 -20.27 10.21
N VAL A 153 6.45 -19.31 10.27
CA VAL A 153 6.90 -18.56 9.09
C VAL A 153 7.64 -19.48 8.11
N ALA A 154 8.52 -20.36 8.60
CA ALA A 154 9.21 -21.34 7.77
C ALA A 154 8.25 -22.33 7.11
N ALA A 155 7.21 -22.80 7.82
CA ALA A 155 6.17 -23.65 7.26
C ALA A 155 5.36 -22.93 6.17
N ALA A 156 4.98 -21.66 6.38
CA ALA A 156 4.30 -20.86 5.36
C ALA A 156 5.19 -20.66 4.11
N CYS A 157 6.47 -20.30 4.29
CA CYS A 157 7.42 -20.19 3.19
C CYS A 157 7.63 -21.52 2.45
N ALA A 158 7.65 -22.66 3.16
CA ALA A 158 7.74 -23.98 2.55
C ALA A 158 6.48 -24.33 1.75
N GLU A 159 5.29 -23.94 2.22
CA GLU A 159 4.03 -24.12 1.49
C GLU A 159 3.96 -23.26 0.22
N GLU A 160 4.38 -21.99 0.30
CA GLU A 160 4.48 -21.10 -0.87
C GLU A 160 5.50 -21.64 -1.90
N VAL A 161 6.66 -22.13 -1.45
CA VAL A 161 7.64 -22.79 -2.33
C VAL A 161 7.10 -24.09 -2.92
N ALA A 162 6.30 -24.87 -2.18
CA ALA A 162 5.63 -26.05 -2.71
C ALA A 162 4.53 -25.71 -3.74
N ARG A 163 3.78 -24.63 -3.54
CA ARG A 163 2.83 -24.10 -4.54
C ARG A 163 3.57 -23.60 -5.78
N ALA A 164 4.66 -22.86 -5.63
CA ALA A 164 5.49 -22.39 -6.74
C ALA A 164 6.11 -23.56 -7.55
N LYS A 165 6.58 -24.63 -6.88
CA LYS A 165 7.03 -25.85 -7.55
C LYS A 165 5.92 -26.53 -8.33
N ARG A 166 4.75 -26.72 -7.74
CA ARG A 166 3.59 -27.35 -8.41
C ARG A 166 3.17 -26.57 -9.65
N ILE A 167 3.15 -25.22 -9.58
CA ILE A 167 2.86 -24.36 -10.73
C ILE A 167 3.95 -24.48 -11.81
N ALA A 168 5.23 -24.63 -11.43
CA ALA A 168 6.32 -24.86 -12.39
C ALA A 168 6.25 -26.24 -13.06
N GLU A 169 5.81 -27.27 -12.33
CA GLU A 169 5.53 -28.61 -12.85
C GLU A 169 4.31 -28.59 -13.79
N GLU A 170 3.19 -27.99 -13.38
CA GLU A 170 1.99 -27.80 -14.21
C GLU A 170 2.27 -27.02 -15.51
N VAL A 171 3.09 -25.96 -15.45
CA VAL A 171 3.52 -25.20 -16.64
C VAL A 171 4.47 -26.00 -17.54
N LYS A 172 5.29 -26.89 -16.97
CA LYS A 172 6.15 -27.80 -17.75
C LYS A 172 5.30 -28.88 -18.44
N ASP A 173 4.37 -29.49 -17.72
CA ASP A 173 3.53 -30.56 -18.23
C ASP A 173 2.52 -30.03 -19.27
N ARG A 174 2.00 -28.81 -19.09
CA ARG A 174 1.21 -28.12 -20.14
C ARG A 174 2.02 -27.87 -21.40
N LYS A 175 3.30 -27.49 -21.30
CA LYS A 175 4.18 -27.34 -22.47
C LYS A 175 4.43 -28.68 -23.18
N LEU A 176 4.61 -29.76 -22.43
CA LEU A 176 4.75 -31.11 -23.00
C LEU A 176 3.43 -31.58 -23.67
N ALA A 177 2.27 -31.21 -23.13
CA ALA A 177 0.97 -31.43 -23.76
C ALA A 177 0.77 -30.58 -25.03
N GLU A 178 1.21 -29.32 -25.04
CA GLU A 178 1.22 -28.45 -26.21
C GLU A 178 2.16 -29.00 -27.32
N GLU A 179 3.36 -29.47 -26.96
CA GLU A 179 4.34 -30.08 -27.89
C GLU A 179 3.83 -31.41 -28.48
N THR A 180 3.28 -32.30 -27.65
CA THR A 180 2.70 -33.57 -28.12
C THR A 180 1.45 -33.37 -28.98
N ARG A 181 0.61 -32.37 -28.67
CA ARG A 181 -0.52 -31.99 -29.54
C ARG A 181 -0.04 -31.49 -30.91
N LEU A 182 0.94 -30.58 -30.95
CA LEU A 182 1.52 -30.08 -32.20
C LEU A 182 2.17 -31.21 -33.02
N ARG A 183 2.81 -32.17 -32.35
CA ARG A 183 3.34 -33.37 -32.99
C ARG A 183 2.25 -34.22 -33.63
N LEU A 184 1.16 -34.50 -32.92
CA LEU A 184 0.03 -35.26 -33.44
C LEU A 184 -0.67 -34.52 -34.60
N GLU A 185 -0.82 -33.20 -34.52
CA GLU A 185 -1.37 -32.36 -35.60
C GLU A 185 -0.51 -32.42 -36.88
N MET A 186 0.82 -32.50 -36.73
CA MET A 186 1.75 -32.71 -37.84
C MET A 186 1.69 -34.14 -38.39
N GLU A 187 1.67 -35.16 -37.52
CA GLU A 187 1.54 -36.56 -37.92
C GLU A 187 0.18 -36.83 -38.63
N GLU A 188 -0.90 -36.18 -38.20
CA GLU A 188 -2.20 -36.20 -38.89
C GLU A 188 -2.16 -35.50 -40.26
N ARG A 189 -1.56 -34.30 -40.36
CA ARG A 189 -1.37 -33.64 -41.67
C ARG A 189 -0.53 -34.48 -42.63
N HIS A 190 0.49 -35.18 -42.14
CA HIS A 190 1.26 -36.13 -42.94
C HIS A 190 0.40 -37.32 -43.39
N ALA A 191 -0.36 -37.94 -42.49
CA ALA A 191 -1.27 -39.04 -42.82
C ALA A 191 -2.38 -38.62 -43.80
N GLU A 192 -2.91 -37.41 -43.70
CA GLU A 192 -3.91 -36.87 -44.63
C GLU A 192 -3.30 -36.57 -46.02
N ALA A 193 -2.07 -36.05 -46.07
CA ALA A 193 -1.32 -35.89 -47.31
C ALA A 193 -1.00 -37.24 -47.96
N GLU A 194 -0.72 -38.29 -47.18
CA GLU A 194 -0.54 -39.66 -47.69
C GLU A 194 -1.85 -40.29 -48.17
N LYS A 195 -2.97 -40.09 -47.47
CA LYS A 195 -4.30 -40.47 -47.97
C LYS A 195 -4.59 -39.84 -49.33
N ARG A 196 -4.37 -38.52 -49.51
CA ARG A 196 -4.52 -37.84 -50.81
C ARG A 196 -3.59 -38.39 -51.89
N ARG A 197 -2.34 -38.75 -51.56
CA ARG A 197 -1.41 -39.41 -52.49
C ARG A 197 -1.91 -40.81 -52.89
N ALA A 198 -2.39 -41.60 -51.93
CA ALA A 198 -2.94 -42.93 -52.17
C ALA A 198 -4.22 -42.89 -53.00
N GLU A 199 -5.12 -41.93 -52.74
CA GLU A 199 -6.31 -41.67 -53.55
C GLU A 199 -5.95 -41.24 -54.97
N TYR A 200 -4.92 -40.40 -55.16
CA TYR A 200 -4.44 -40.03 -56.49
C TYR A 200 -3.88 -41.24 -57.25
N GLN A 201 -3.10 -42.10 -56.58
CA GLN A 201 -2.61 -43.37 -57.15
C GLN A 201 -3.77 -44.33 -57.48
N ARG A 202 -4.76 -44.48 -56.60
CA ARG A 202 -5.94 -45.32 -56.80
C ARG A 202 -6.80 -44.81 -57.95
N ASN A 203 -6.99 -43.50 -58.06
CA ASN A 203 -7.67 -42.87 -59.20
C ASN A 203 -6.87 -43.02 -60.51
N LEU A 204 -5.54 -42.98 -60.47
CA LEU A 204 -4.70 -43.29 -61.63
C LEU A 204 -4.80 -44.76 -62.05
N GLN A 205 -4.85 -45.69 -61.09
CA GLN A 205 -5.11 -47.12 -61.34
C GLN A 205 -6.51 -47.35 -61.93
N ILE A 206 -7.56 -46.72 -61.37
CA ILE A 206 -8.93 -46.78 -61.92
C ILE A 206 -8.97 -46.22 -63.35
N ARG A 207 -8.26 -45.11 -63.64
CA ARG A 207 -8.13 -44.57 -65.00
C ARG A 207 -7.35 -45.50 -65.95
N ARG A 208 -6.40 -46.31 -65.45
CA ARG A 208 -5.72 -47.36 -66.24
C ARG A 208 -6.65 -48.56 -66.47
N ALA A 209 -7.36 -49.04 -65.46
CA ALA A 209 -8.33 -50.14 -65.57
C ALA A 209 -9.48 -49.82 -66.53
N ARG A 210 -10.04 -48.59 -66.47
CA ARG A 210 -11.06 -48.13 -67.44
C ARG A 210 -10.53 -48.07 -68.87
N ARG A 211 -9.23 -47.81 -69.07
CA ARG A 211 -8.59 -47.88 -70.41
C ARG A 211 -8.36 -49.32 -70.88
N ALA A 212 -8.09 -50.26 -69.97
CA ALA A 212 -8.00 -51.68 -70.29
C ALA A 212 -9.35 -52.26 -70.73
N MET A 213 -10.43 -52.06 -69.95
CA MET A 213 -11.78 -52.52 -70.34
C MET A 213 -12.30 -51.81 -71.62
N SER A 214 -11.86 -50.57 -71.88
CA SER A 214 -12.14 -49.86 -73.14
C SER A 214 -11.32 -50.37 -74.33
N ALA A 215 -10.30 -51.21 -74.12
CA ALA A 215 -9.59 -51.91 -75.19
C ALA A 215 -10.22 -53.28 -75.47
N GLU A 216 -10.66 -54.00 -74.43
CA GLU A 216 -11.41 -55.27 -74.56
C GLU A 216 -12.75 -55.05 -75.29
N LYS A 217 -13.48 -53.97 -74.98
CA LYS A 217 -14.76 -53.63 -75.65
C LYS A 217 -14.62 -53.09 -77.09
N LYS A 218 -13.53 -53.44 -77.79
CA LYS A 218 -13.38 -53.29 -79.25
C LYS A 218 -13.28 -54.62 -80.01
N LEU A 219 -13.46 -55.76 -79.33
CA LEU A 219 -13.46 -57.08 -79.96
C LEU A 219 -14.74 -57.88 -79.67
N ALA A 220 -15.90 -57.29 -80.00
CA ALA A 220 -17.20 -57.96 -80.01
C ALA A 220 -17.88 -57.69 -81.37
N VAL A 221 -18.31 -58.77 -82.03
CA VAL A 221 -18.63 -58.85 -83.48
C VAL A 221 -20.09 -58.44 -83.78
N LEU A 222 -20.39 -58.10 -85.04
CA LEU A 222 -21.75 -57.85 -85.54
C LEU A 222 -22.52 -59.16 -85.78
N GLU A 223 -23.83 -59.15 -85.58
CA GLU A 223 -24.77 -59.91 -86.44
C GLU A 223 -26.16 -59.24 -86.45
N GLU A 224 -27.12 -59.78 -87.23
CA GLU A 224 -28.04 -58.94 -88.01
C GLU A 224 -29.55 -58.95 -87.63
N VAL A 225 -30.19 -57.80 -87.91
CA VAL A 225 -31.54 -57.53 -88.45
C VAL A 225 -32.68 -58.55 -88.30
N ASP A 226 -33.76 -58.12 -87.62
CA ASP A 226 -35.17 -58.04 -88.10
C ASP A 226 -36.02 -57.36 -86.99
N VAL A 227 -37.24 -56.83 -87.12
CA VAL A 227 -38.06 -56.11 -88.13
C VAL A 227 -39.43 -55.91 -87.42
N LEU A 228 -39.92 -54.66 -87.32
CA LEU A 228 -41.26 -54.26 -86.81
C LEU A 228 -41.56 -54.58 -85.30
N ASP A 229 -42.53 -53.96 -84.61
CA ASP A 229 -43.58 -53.00 -84.99
C ASP A 229 -43.75 -51.88 -83.92
N GLU A 230 -44.70 -50.94 -84.11
CA GLU A 230 -44.94 -49.76 -83.25
C GLU A 230 -46.12 -49.92 -82.23
N GLU A 231 -46.29 -48.93 -81.34
CA GLU A 231 -47.43 -48.68 -80.42
C GLU A 231 -47.57 -49.42 -79.06
N ALA A 232 -48.25 -48.68 -78.16
CA ALA A 232 -49.22 -49.13 -77.13
C ALA A 232 -48.82 -49.45 -75.66
N ILE A 233 -49.15 -48.47 -74.80
CA ILE A 233 -50.00 -48.59 -73.58
C ILE A 233 -49.39 -49.10 -72.24
N ILE A 234 -49.22 -48.14 -71.33
CA ILE A 234 -49.66 -48.09 -69.91
C ILE A 234 -49.68 -49.41 -69.11
N ASP A 235 -48.76 -49.56 -68.14
CA ASP A 235 -49.03 -50.32 -66.89
C ASP A 235 -48.09 -49.98 -65.69
N GLU A 236 -47.70 -48.70 -65.52
CA GLU A 236 -46.73 -48.29 -64.46
C GLU A 236 -47.16 -47.02 -63.69
N ILE A 237 -48.42 -46.97 -63.24
CA ILE A 237 -48.99 -45.79 -62.53
C ILE A 237 -49.17 -46.01 -61.01
N VAL A 238 -49.23 -47.27 -60.54
CA VAL A 238 -49.71 -47.58 -59.17
C VAL A 238 -48.64 -47.47 -58.07
N GLU A 239 -47.33 -47.58 -58.37
CA GLU A 239 -46.27 -47.50 -57.34
C GLU A 239 -45.67 -46.09 -57.13
N VAL A 240 -46.06 -45.10 -57.95
CA VAL A 240 -45.43 -43.76 -57.95
C VAL A 240 -45.97 -42.87 -56.82
N GLU A 241 -47.24 -42.99 -56.44
CA GLU A 241 -47.89 -42.08 -55.49
C GLU A 241 -47.20 -42.08 -54.11
N GLY A 242 -46.83 -43.25 -53.58
CA GLY A 242 -46.15 -43.36 -52.28
C GLY A 242 -44.79 -42.67 -52.23
N GLN A 243 -44.03 -42.67 -53.33
CA GLN A 243 -42.75 -41.93 -53.40
C GLN A 243 -42.96 -40.43 -53.56
N VAL A 244 -44.00 -40.01 -54.31
CA VAL A 244 -44.37 -38.60 -54.44
C VAL A 244 -44.80 -38.04 -53.09
N ASP A 245 -45.62 -38.78 -52.32
CA ASP A 245 -46.05 -38.39 -50.98
C ASP A 245 -44.88 -38.32 -49.99
N GLU A 246 -43.95 -39.29 -49.99
CA GLU A 246 -42.75 -39.18 -49.16
C GLU A 246 -41.88 -37.96 -49.52
N VAL A 247 -41.72 -37.66 -50.82
CA VAL A 247 -40.94 -36.49 -51.27
C VAL A 247 -41.68 -35.18 -50.97
N ALA A 248 -43.01 -35.15 -51.09
CA ALA A 248 -43.84 -34.02 -50.71
C ALA A 248 -43.78 -33.78 -49.20
N ALA A 249 -43.95 -34.82 -48.37
CA ALA A 249 -43.81 -34.75 -46.92
C ALA A 249 -42.42 -34.25 -46.51
N LYS A 250 -41.34 -34.77 -47.10
CA LYS A 250 -39.96 -34.29 -46.83
C LYS A 250 -39.75 -32.83 -47.26
N ARG A 251 -40.39 -32.35 -48.34
CA ARG A 251 -40.36 -30.94 -48.75
C ARG A 251 -41.17 -30.04 -47.80
N ILE A 252 -42.37 -30.47 -47.40
CA ILE A 252 -43.23 -29.75 -46.45
C ILE A 252 -42.56 -29.67 -45.08
N GLN A 253 -41.99 -30.77 -44.57
CA GLN A 253 -41.22 -30.80 -43.33
C GLN A 253 -40.02 -29.84 -43.39
N ARG A 254 -39.23 -29.85 -44.46
CA ARG A 254 -38.11 -28.90 -44.64
C ARG A 254 -38.60 -27.45 -44.64
N ALA A 255 -39.64 -27.13 -45.41
CA ALA A 255 -40.22 -25.78 -45.43
C ALA A 255 -40.78 -25.35 -44.07
N TRP A 256 -41.42 -26.26 -43.34
CA TRP A 256 -41.95 -26.04 -41.99
C TRP A 256 -40.83 -25.83 -40.96
N HIS A 257 -39.80 -26.67 -40.95
CA HIS A 257 -38.63 -26.48 -40.08
C HIS A 257 -37.90 -25.17 -40.39
N LEU A 258 -37.72 -24.81 -41.67
CA LEU A 258 -37.16 -23.51 -42.07
C LEU A 258 -38.03 -22.34 -41.58
N TYR A 259 -39.36 -22.44 -41.70
CA TYR A 259 -40.29 -21.43 -41.19
C TYR A 259 -40.20 -21.29 -39.66
N GLN A 260 -40.19 -22.41 -38.93
CA GLN A 260 -40.07 -22.41 -37.46
C GLN A 260 -38.73 -21.82 -36.99
N ARG A 261 -37.61 -22.14 -37.64
CA ARG A 261 -36.29 -21.56 -37.34
C ARG A 261 -36.18 -20.08 -37.73
N ARG A 262 -36.83 -19.68 -38.83
CA ARG A 262 -36.88 -18.28 -39.29
C ARG A 262 -37.67 -17.39 -38.34
N LYS A 263 -38.75 -17.90 -37.73
CA LYS A 263 -39.67 -17.14 -36.85
C LYS A 263 -38.95 -16.39 -35.70
N PRO A 264 -38.17 -17.02 -34.81
CA PRO A 264 -37.47 -16.31 -33.74
C PRO A 264 -36.39 -15.36 -34.27
N VAL A 265 -35.69 -15.73 -35.35
CA VAL A 265 -34.64 -14.90 -35.95
C VAL A 265 -35.20 -13.59 -36.53
N VAL A 266 -36.36 -13.65 -37.18
CA VAL A 266 -37.06 -12.45 -37.66
C VAL A 266 -37.61 -11.62 -36.51
N ALA A 267 -38.27 -12.25 -35.52
CA ALA A 267 -38.83 -11.55 -34.37
C ALA A 267 -37.75 -10.78 -33.57
N PHE A 268 -36.61 -11.40 -33.29
CA PHE A 268 -35.50 -10.73 -32.61
C PHE A 268 -34.88 -9.61 -33.46
N LYS A 269 -34.63 -9.84 -34.77
CA LYS A 269 -34.07 -8.80 -35.66
C LYS A 269 -35.02 -7.59 -35.83
N GLN A 270 -36.32 -7.75 -35.63
CA GLN A 270 -37.30 -6.65 -35.60
C GLN A 270 -37.23 -5.78 -34.34
N LEU A 271 -36.63 -6.25 -33.24
CA LEU A 271 -36.42 -5.42 -32.03
C LEU A 271 -35.32 -4.36 -32.23
N TYR A 272 -34.42 -4.56 -33.19
CA TYR A 272 -33.19 -3.78 -33.37
C TYR A 272 -32.37 -3.64 -32.08
N LEU A 273 -32.27 -4.70 -31.28
CA LEU A 273 -31.42 -4.75 -30.08
C LEU A 273 -29.98 -5.04 -30.51
N SER A 274 -29.05 -4.12 -30.21
CA SER A 274 -27.61 -4.31 -30.42
C SER A 274 -26.77 -3.51 -29.42
N ALA A 275 -25.53 -3.93 -29.20
CA ALA A 275 -24.56 -3.26 -28.33
C ALA A 275 -24.39 -1.77 -28.67
N HIS A 276 -24.26 -1.45 -29.97
CA HIS A 276 -24.15 -0.08 -30.44
C HIS A 276 -25.42 0.74 -30.15
N ARG A 277 -26.63 0.18 -30.27
CA ARG A 277 -27.85 0.91 -29.91
C ARG A 277 -27.92 1.14 -28.40
N ALA A 278 -27.65 0.10 -27.61
CA ALA A 278 -27.71 0.17 -26.14
C ALA A 278 -26.78 1.25 -25.57
N GLN A 279 -25.57 1.40 -26.13
CA GLN A 279 -24.62 2.46 -25.76
C GLN A 279 -25.11 3.89 -26.07
N ASN A 280 -26.03 4.06 -27.03
CA ASN A 280 -26.52 5.37 -27.48
C ASN A 280 -27.92 5.75 -26.92
N THR A 281 -28.65 4.81 -26.32
CA THR A 281 -29.91 5.08 -25.60
C THR A 281 -29.67 5.64 -24.19
N VAL A 282 -30.68 6.29 -23.58
CA VAL A 282 -30.60 6.71 -22.17
C VAL A 282 -30.95 5.54 -21.24
N PHE A 283 -30.34 5.48 -20.05
CA PHE A 283 -30.53 4.39 -19.08
C PHE A 283 -32.00 4.10 -18.71
N GLU A 284 -32.82 5.14 -18.57
CA GLU A 284 -34.26 4.99 -18.26
C GLU A 284 -35.04 4.38 -19.43
N GLU A 285 -34.70 4.76 -20.67
CA GLU A 285 -35.30 4.18 -21.89
C GLU A 285 -34.87 2.73 -22.09
N MET A 286 -33.58 2.44 -21.85
CA MET A 286 -33.03 1.09 -22.00
C MET A 286 -33.54 0.13 -20.90
N THR A 287 -33.71 0.60 -19.66
CA THR A 287 -34.36 -0.20 -18.60
C THR A 287 -35.84 -0.44 -18.87
N ALA A 288 -36.57 0.53 -19.44
CA ALA A 288 -37.94 0.32 -19.92
C ALA A 288 -38.00 -0.70 -21.06
N LEU A 289 -37.09 -0.63 -22.03
CA LEU A 289 -36.99 -1.57 -23.16
C LEU A 289 -36.69 -3.01 -22.68
N VAL A 290 -35.77 -3.17 -21.72
CA VAL A 290 -35.43 -4.49 -21.13
C VAL A 290 -36.55 -5.05 -20.23
N ALA A 291 -37.47 -4.19 -19.76
CA ALA A 291 -38.64 -4.60 -19.00
C ALA A 291 -39.85 -5.01 -19.86
N ASP A 292 -39.86 -4.66 -21.16
CA ASP A 292 -40.97 -5.00 -22.06
C ASP A 292 -41.10 -6.53 -22.25
N THR A 293 -42.35 -6.99 -22.18
CA THR A 293 -42.70 -8.41 -22.37
C THR A 293 -42.43 -8.85 -23.80
N GLN A 294 -42.62 -7.99 -24.82
CA GLN A 294 -42.34 -8.35 -26.21
C GLN A 294 -40.84 -8.59 -26.46
N VAL A 295 -39.98 -7.76 -25.84
CA VAL A 295 -38.52 -7.92 -25.87
C VAL A 295 -38.09 -9.19 -25.17
N ILE A 296 -38.66 -9.49 -24.00
CA ILE A 296 -38.38 -10.73 -23.26
C ILE A 296 -38.80 -11.96 -24.08
N ASP A 297 -40.05 -12.05 -24.54
CA ASP A 297 -40.57 -13.24 -25.22
C ASP A 297 -39.81 -13.55 -26.53
N ALA A 298 -39.50 -12.53 -27.34
CA ALA A 298 -38.72 -12.69 -28.56
C ALA A 298 -37.24 -13.03 -28.28
N THR A 299 -36.67 -12.56 -27.16
CA THR A 299 -35.31 -12.92 -26.74
C THR A 299 -35.27 -14.36 -26.20
N THR A 300 -36.25 -14.79 -25.40
CA THR A 300 -36.39 -16.19 -24.96
C THR A 300 -36.49 -17.12 -26.17
N ALA A 301 -37.33 -16.78 -27.15
CA ALA A 301 -37.46 -17.58 -28.38
C ALA A 301 -36.14 -17.69 -29.19
N MET A 302 -35.29 -16.66 -29.18
CA MET A 302 -33.94 -16.71 -29.76
C MET A 302 -32.98 -17.57 -28.93
N LEU A 303 -32.97 -17.43 -27.60
CA LEU A 303 -32.10 -18.21 -26.70
C LEU A 303 -32.42 -19.71 -26.74
N THR A 304 -33.71 -20.08 -26.84
CA THR A 304 -34.13 -21.47 -27.07
C THR A 304 -33.75 -21.97 -28.47
N HIS A 305 -33.88 -21.16 -29.52
CA HIS A 305 -33.44 -21.53 -30.89
C HIS A 305 -31.92 -21.74 -30.98
N LEU A 306 -31.12 -21.02 -30.17
CA LEU A 306 -29.67 -21.19 -30.04
C LEU A 306 -29.26 -22.29 -29.03
N GLY A 307 -30.20 -22.97 -28.38
CA GLY A 307 -29.91 -24.03 -27.39
C GLY A 307 -29.33 -23.53 -26.06
N LEU A 308 -29.43 -22.24 -25.76
CA LEU A 308 -28.94 -21.62 -24.51
C LEU A 308 -29.96 -21.67 -23.36
N GLN A 309 -31.22 -21.98 -23.66
CA GLN A 309 -32.30 -22.20 -22.69
C GLN A 309 -33.18 -23.36 -23.13
N GLU A 310 -33.57 -24.22 -22.19
CA GLU A 310 -34.48 -25.33 -22.45
C GLU A 310 -35.89 -24.81 -22.80
N PRO A 311 -36.62 -25.47 -23.73
CA PRO A 311 -37.92 -24.99 -24.23
C PRO A 311 -39.07 -25.07 -23.23
N ASN A 312 -38.82 -25.47 -21.98
CA ASN A 312 -39.84 -25.67 -20.93
C ASN A 312 -39.37 -25.27 -19.52
N ASP A 313 -38.33 -24.41 -19.40
CA ASP A 313 -37.84 -23.92 -18.11
C ASP A 313 -38.82 -22.90 -17.49
N ALA A 314 -39.30 -23.19 -16.28
CA ALA A 314 -40.15 -22.27 -15.50
C ALA A 314 -39.46 -20.93 -15.17
N ASN A 315 -38.12 -20.88 -15.23
CA ASN A 315 -37.31 -19.68 -15.00
C ASN A 315 -36.87 -18.98 -16.30
N ALA A 316 -37.34 -19.40 -17.47
CA ALA A 316 -36.87 -18.87 -18.76
C ALA A 316 -36.97 -17.33 -18.85
N SER A 317 -38.02 -16.72 -18.29
CA SER A 317 -38.16 -15.25 -18.24
C SER A 317 -37.25 -14.56 -17.23
N LEU A 318 -36.73 -15.26 -16.21
CA LEU A 318 -35.72 -14.75 -15.26
C LEU A 318 -34.31 -14.90 -15.85
N ASN A 319 -34.05 -16.04 -16.49
CA ASN A 319 -32.81 -16.32 -17.22
C ASN A 319 -32.64 -15.37 -18.41
N THR A 320 -33.73 -15.07 -19.13
CA THR A 320 -33.75 -14.06 -20.21
C THR A 320 -33.56 -12.63 -19.69
N ARG A 321 -34.15 -12.25 -18.55
CA ARG A 321 -33.84 -10.95 -17.91
C ARG A 321 -32.38 -10.85 -17.45
N THR A 322 -31.80 -11.97 -17.01
CA THR A 322 -30.37 -12.05 -16.65
C THR A 322 -29.49 -11.86 -17.88
N PHE A 323 -29.81 -12.51 -19.00
CA PHE A 323 -29.16 -12.27 -20.29
C PHE A 323 -29.29 -10.80 -20.77
N LEU A 324 -30.50 -10.23 -20.74
CA LEU A 324 -30.74 -8.83 -21.13
C LEU A 324 -29.99 -7.83 -20.23
N SER A 325 -29.71 -8.18 -18.96
CA SER A 325 -28.89 -7.35 -18.09
C SER A 325 -27.42 -7.26 -18.51
N ALA A 326 -26.92 -8.15 -19.38
CA ALA A 326 -25.61 -7.99 -20.01
C ALA A 326 -25.57 -6.70 -20.86
N TYR A 327 -26.61 -6.45 -21.66
CA TYR A 327 -26.71 -5.22 -22.47
C TYR A 327 -26.73 -3.97 -21.58
N MET A 328 -27.40 -4.02 -20.43
CA MET A 328 -27.38 -2.94 -19.43
C MET A 328 -25.97 -2.70 -18.86
N ILE A 329 -25.25 -3.77 -18.50
CA ILE A 329 -23.89 -3.71 -17.93
C ILE A 329 -22.89 -3.15 -18.95
N CYS A 330 -22.99 -3.55 -20.22
CA CYS A 330 -22.09 -3.08 -21.28
C CYS A 330 -22.40 -1.66 -21.78
N ALA A 331 -23.67 -1.23 -21.74
CA ALA A 331 -24.07 0.12 -22.14
C ALA A 331 -23.85 1.16 -21.04
N HIS A 332 -24.23 0.84 -19.80
CA HIS A 332 -24.31 1.82 -18.70
C HIS A 332 -23.61 1.34 -17.41
N PRO A 333 -22.32 0.97 -17.46
CA PRO A 333 -21.58 0.48 -16.28
C PRO A 333 -21.43 1.52 -15.16
N VAL A 334 -21.74 2.81 -15.41
CA VAL A 334 -21.83 3.85 -14.36
C VAL A 334 -23.10 3.71 -13.52
N ALA A 335 -24.22 3.35 -14.14
CA ALA A 335 -25.54 3.33 -13.50
C ALA A 335 -25.89 1.96 -12.90
N VAL A 336 -25.28 0.88 -13.41
CA VAL A 336 -25.54 -0.50 -12.97
C VAL A 336 -24.62 -0.94 -11.83
N LEU A 337 -23.39 -0.42 -11.76
CA LEU A 337 -22.34 -0.90 -10.85
C LEU A 337 -21.89 0.20 -9.90
N LEU A 338 -22.09 -0.02 -8.59
CA LEU A 338 -21.78 0.96 -7.53
C LEU A 338 -20.29 1.31 -7.43
N ASN A 339 -19.41 0.38 -7.82
CA ASN A 339 -18.01 0.68 -8.11
C ASN A 339 -17.66 0.18 -9.51
N LYS A 340 -16.62 0.77 -10.11
CA LYS A 340 -16.01 0.29 -11.36
C LYS A 340 -14.68 -0.43 -11.14
N THR A 341 -14.17 -0.46 -9.91
CA THR A 341 -12.77 -0.79 -9.59
C THR A 341 -12.61 -2.12 -8.84
N GLY A 342 -13.70 -2.81 -8.51
CA GLY A 342 -13.65 -4.17 -8.00
C GLY A 342 -13.32 -5.17 -9.10
N ALA A 343 -12.44 -6.13 -8.78
CA ALA A 343 -12.04 -7.17 -9.75
C ALA A 343 -13.22 -8.01 -10.26
N GLN A 344 -14.24 -8.24 -9.43
CA GLN A 344 -15.48 -8.95 -9.82
C GLN A 344 -16.36 -8.11 -10.77
N GLU A 345 -16.38 -6.79 -10.62
CA GLU A 345 -17.16 -5.89 -11.47
C GLU A 345 -16.54 -5.81 -12.87
N GLN A 346 -15.20 -5.76 -12.96
CA GLN A 346 -14.45 -5.82 -14.21
C GLN A 346 -14.53 -7.19 -14.90
N ASP A 347 -14.45 -8.29 -14.14
CA ASP A 347 -14.66 -9.66 -14.65
C ASP A 347 -16.08 -9.83 -15.22
N LEU A 348 -17.10 -9.26 -14.56
CA LEU A 348 -18.49 -9.27 -15.03
C LEU A 348 -18.67 -8.44 -16.32
N ILE A 349 -18.12 -7.22 -16.39
CA ILE A 349 -18.15 -6.39 -17.61
C ILE A 349 -17.47 -7.13 -18.78
N SER A 350 -16.30 -7.75 -18.54
CA SER A 350 -15.55 -8.49 -19.55
C SER A 350 -16.37 -9.66 -20.10
N LYS A 351 -16.96 -10.49 -19.23
CA LYS A 351 -17.79 -11.64 -19.62
C LYS A 351 -19.10 -11.24 -20.29
N ALA A 352 -19.72 -10.13 -19.87
CA ALA A 352 -20.90 -9.58 -20.53
C ALA A 352 -20.56 -9.11 -21.96
N SER A 353 -19.42 -8.42 -22.13
CA SER A 353 -18.96 -7.93 -23.42
C SER A 353 -18.62 -9.06 -24.39
N ASP A 354 -17.97 -10.12 -23.91
CA ASP A 354 -17.65 -11.32 -24.70
C ASP A 354 -18.93 -12.06 -25.13
N LEU A 355 -19.85 -12.31 -24.18
CA LEU A 355 -21.14 -12.94 -24.47
C LEU A 355 -21.95 -12.19 -25.54
N ILE A 356 -22.08 -10.86 -25.43
CA ILE A 356 -22.81 -10.07 -26.44
C ILE A 356 -22.11 -10.14 -27.79
N SER A 357 -20.78 -10.01 -27.83
CA SER A 357 -20.00 -10.07 -29.07
C SER A 357 -20.17 -11.41 -29.79
N GLN A 358 -20.13 -12.53 -29.05
CA GLN A 358 -20.33 -13.87 -29.60
C GLN A 358 -21.80 -14.11 -30.02
N PHE A 359 -22.76 -13.58 -29.26
CA PHE A 359 -24.18 -13.68 -29.55
C PHE A 359 -24.55 -12.90 -30.82
N GLU A 360 -24.13 -11.64 -30.95
CA GLU A 360 -24.39 -10.81 -32.12
C GLU A 360 -23.73 -11.40 -33.38
N ALA A 361 -22.46 -11.81 -33.29
CA ALA A 361 -21.77 -12.51 -34.40
C ALA A 361 -22.43 -13.85 -34.79
N SER A 362 -23.16 -14.49 -33.88
CA SER A 362 -23.98 -15.68 -34.19
C SER A 362 -25.30 -15.30 -34.85
N VAL A 363 -26.02 -14.31 -34.32
CA VAL A 363 -27.32 -13.83 -34.85
C VAL A 363 -27.17 -13.19 -36.23
N GLU A 364 -26.08 -12.46 -36.51
CA GLU A 364 -25.78 -11.95 -37.86
C GLU A 364 -25.67 -13.08 -38.89
N ARG A 365 -24.97 -14.17 -38.54
CA ARG A 365 -24.79 -15.35 -39.39
C ARG A 365 -26.09 -16.13 -39.64
N LEU A 366 -27.11 -16.04 -38.78
CA LEU A 366 -28.40 -16.71 -39.01
C LEU A 366 -29.16 -16.08 -40.20
N ALA A 367 -29.16 -16.78 -41.33
CA ALA A 367 -29.56 -16.26 -42.63
C ALA A 367 -30.13 -17.36 -43.57
N PRO A 368 -30.70 -17.01 -44.74
CA PRO A 368 -31.28 -18.01 -45.64
C PRO A 368 -30.29 -19.04 -46.22
N TRP A 369 -28.98 -18.75 -46.19
CA TRP A 369 -27.94 -19.61 -46.79
C TRP A 369 -27.40 -20.70 -45.85
N ASN A 370 -27.82 -20.72 -44.57
CA ASN A 370 -27.46 -21.74 -43.59
C ASN A 370 -28.69 -22.35 -42.87
N ASP A 371 -29.85 -22.35 -43.51
CA ASP A 371 -31.12 -22.87 -42.97
C ASP A 371 -31.50 -22.31 -41.58
N TYR A 372 -31.02 -21.11 -41.26
CA TYR A 372 -31.08 -20.47 -39.94
C TYR A 372 -30.48 -21.35 -38.81
N THR A 373 -29.38 -22.07 -39.10
CA THR A 373 -28.63 -22.89 -38.14
C THR A 373 -27.23 -22.33 -37.87
N ALA A 374 -26.79 -22.41 -36.61
CA ALA A 374 -25.46 -21.99 -36.20
C ALA A 374 -24.42 -23.12 -36.40
N ASN A 375 -23.15 -22.75 -36.54
CA ASN A 375 -22.03 -23.71 -36.54
C ASN A 375 -21.91 -24.34 -35.13
N PRO A 376 -21.87 -25.68 -34.98
CA PRO A 376 -21.76 -26.35 -33.68
C PRO A 376 -20.61 -25.84 -32.80
N MET A 377 -19.44 -25.56 -33.37
CA MET A 377 -18.27 -25.03 -32.64
C MET A 377 -18.52 -23.61 -32.09
N GLN A 378 -19.33 -22.81 -32.81
CA GLN A 378 -19.70 -21.45 -32.37
C GLN A 378 -20.81 -21.49 -31.32
N LEU A 379 -21.74 -22.45 -31.43
CA LEU A 379 -22.77 -22.70 -30.43
C LEU A 379 -22.14 -23.21 -29.11
N GLU A 380 -21.15 -24.10 -29.18
CA GLU A 380 -20.39 -24.53 -28.00
C GLU A 380 -19.69 -23.33 -27.33
N THR A 381 -18.94 -22.52 -28.09
CA THR A 381 -18.26 -21.33 -27.57
C THR A 381 -19.25 -20.36 -26.91
N LEU A 382 -20.40 -20.12 -27.54
CA LEU A 382 -21.47 -19.26 -27.03
C LEU A 382 -22.13 -19.84 -25.75
N SER A 383 -22.25 -21.15 -25.64
CA SER A 383 -22.76 -21.81 -24.42
C SER A 383 -21.78 -21.68 -23.25
N GLN A 384 -20.48 -21.70 -23.53
CA GLN A 384 -19.43 -21.49 -22.53
C GLN A 384 -19.41 -20.04 -22.03
N SER A 385 -19.48 -19.04 -22.93
CA SER A 385 -19.54 -17.62 -22.54
C SER A 385 -20.84 -17.26 -21.82
N TYR A 386 -21.98 -17.81 -22.24
CA TYR A 386 -23.27 -17.67 -21.53
C TYR A 386 -23.17 -18.21 -20.11
N THR A 387 -22.66 -19.44 -19.93
CA THR A 387 -22.49 -20.07 -18.63
C THR A 387 -21.52 -19.28 -17.74
N ALA A 388 -20.40 -18.82 -18.29
CA ALA A 388 -19.40 -18.02 -17.58
C ALA A 388 -19.96 -16.67 -17.11
N TYR A 389 -20.73 -15.98 -17.96
CA TYR A 389 -21.43 -14.75 -17.59
C TYR A 389 -22.50 -15.00 -16.52
N THR A 390 -23.39 -15.99 -16.68
CA THR A 390 -24.44 -16.26 -15.68
C THR A 390 -23.87 -16.63 -14.31
N SER A 391 -22.75 -17.36 -14.29
CA SER A 391 -22.01 -17.69 -13.06
C SER A 391 -21.39 -16.45 -12.40
N ALA A 392 -20.71 -15.59 -13.19
CA ALA A 392 -20.15 -14.33 -12.69
C ALA A 392 -21.24 -13.37 -12.18
N PHE A 393 -22.36 -13.26 -12.89
CA PHE A 393 -23.50 -12.44 -12.50
C PHE A 393 -24.15 -12.93 -11.20
N ALA A 394 -24.31 -14.24 -11.03
CA ALA A 394 -24.82 -14.83 -9.79
C ALA A 394 -23.89 -14.56 -8.59
N ALA A 395 -22.57 -14.69 -8.80
CA ALA A 395 -21.56 -14.39 -7.77
C ALA A 395 -21.55 -12.90 -7.38
N TRP A 396 -21.56 -12.00 -8.38
CA TRP A 396 -21.66 -10.54 -8.16
C TRP A 396 -22.95 -10.17 -7.41
N ARG A 397 -24.11 -10.66 -7.86
CA ARG A 397 -25.41 -10.40 -7.22
C ARG A 397 -25.46 -10.88 -5.77
N LEU A 398 -24.82 -12.02 -5.46
CA LEU A 398 -24.70 -12.52 -4.09
C LEU A 398 -23.81 -11.60 -3.24
N GLN A 399 -22.71 -11.11 -3.79
CA GLN A 399 -21.82 -10.18 -3.10
C GLN A 399 -22.48 -8.82 -2.86
N ASP A 400 -23.07 -8.20 -3.89
CA ASP A 400 -23.76 -6.90 -3.81
C ASP A 400 -24.91 -6.93 -2.79
N SER A 401 -25.78 -7.95 -2.87
CA SER A 401 -26.87 -8.12 -1.90
C SER A 401 -26.38 -8.29 -0.46
N SER A 402 -25.18 -8.87 -0.25
CA SER A 402 -24.56 -8.96 1.08
C SER A 402 -24.02 -7.62 1.58
N VAL A 403 -23.41 -6.81 0.70
CA VAL A 403 -22.92 -5.46 1.02
C VAL A 403 -24.08 -4.52 1.37
N LEU A 404 -25.18 -4.58 0.59
CA LEU A 404 -26.40 -3.82 0.85
C LEU A 404 -27.06 -4.23 2.18
N VAL A 405 -27.07 -5.53 2.50
CA VAL A 405 -27.56 -6.05 3.79
C VAL A 405 -26.69 -5.57 4.95
N ASP A 406 -25.36 -5.67 4.87
CA ASP A 406 -24.46 -5.23 5.93
C ASP A 406 -24.50 -3.70 6.12
N GLY A 407 -24.68 -2.92 5.05
CA GLY A 407 -24.92 -1.47 5.12
C GLY A 407 -26.22 -1.09 5.84
N MET A 408 -27.33 -1.78 5.53
CA MET A 408 -28.59 -1.59 6.26
C MET A 408 -28.47 -2.03 7.73
N VAL A 409 -27.71 -3.09 8.04
CA VAL A 409 -27.44 -3.53 9.41
C VAL A 409 -26.58 -2.53 10.17
N ALA A 410 -25.61 -1.87 9.52
CA ALA A 410 -24.83 -0.79 10.11
C ALA A 410 -25.72 0.41 10.48
N SER A 411 -26.53 0.89 9.53
CA SER A 411 -27.50 1.98 9.77
C SER A 411 -28.50 1.64 10.88
N PHE A 412 -28.97 0.38 10.95
CA PHE A 412 -29.83 -0.07 12.05
C PHE A 412 -29.11 0.01 13.43
N VAL A 413 -27.82 -0.31 13.48
CA VAL A 413 -27.01 -0.22 14.72
C VAL A 413 -26.72 1.23 15.12
N GLU A 414 -26.56 2.13 14.17
CA GLU A 414 -26.47 3.58 14.42
C GLU A 414 -27.78 4.13 14.98
N LEU A 415 -28.92 3.72 14.41
CA LEU A 415 -30.24 4.07 14.95
C LEU A 415 -30.49 3.46 16.34
N ASP A 416 -30.01 2.25 16.67
CA ASP A 416 -30.02 1.75 18.06
C ASP A 416 -29.12 2.63 18.96
N ALA A 417 -27.93 3.04 18.50
CA ALA A 417 -27.03 3.87 19.28
C ALA A 417 -27.62 5.26 19.61
N ILE A 418 -28.31 5.89 18.65
CA ILE A 418 -29.06 7.15 18.80
C ILE A 418 -30.30 6.92 19.68
N TRP A 419 -31.04 5.82 19.47
CA TRP A 419 -32.16 5.44 20.32
C TRP A 419 -31.75 5.32 21.79
N GLN A 420 -30.62 4.66 22.09
CA GLN A 420 -30.11 4.55 23.47
C GLN A 420 -29.73 5.91 24.10
N THR A 421 -29.50 6.97 23.33
CA THR A 421 -29.25 8.32 23.89
C THR A 421 -30.52 9.18 24.00
N VAL A 422 -31.49 9.00 23.12
CA VAL A 422 -32.73 9.81 23.10
C VAL A 422 -33.83 9.20 23.99
N LYS A 423 -33.86 7.86 24.16
CA LYS A 423 -34.94 7.13 24.87
C LYS A 423 -35.30 7.73 26.24
N ASP A 424 -34.29 8.16 27.00
CA ASP A 424 -34.43 8.59 28.39
C ASP A 424 -34.56 10.12 28.55
N ASP A 425 -34.48 10.91 27.48
CA ASP A 425 -34.80 12.34 27.53
C ASP A 425 -36.31 12.55 27.30
N SER A 426 -36.95 13.23 28.25
CA SER A 426 -38.41 13.43 28.31
C SER A 426 -38.82 14.89 28.13
N ARG A 427 -37.88 15.76 27.73
CA ARG A 427 -38.06 17.21 27.71
C ARG A 427 -38.57 17.73 26.36
N GLY A 428 -39.88 17.59 26.15
CA GLY A 428 -40.62 18.25 25.06
C GLY A 428 -41.31 17.29 24.09
N GLU A 429 -42.39 17.76 23.46
CA GLU A 429 -43.26 16.95 22.59
C GLU A 429 -42.51 16.48 21.33
N VAL A 430 -41.65 17.32 20.75
CA VAL A 430 -40.78 17.00 19.59
C VAL A 430 -39.87 15.79 19.87
N ALA A 431 -39.47 15.56 21.12
CA ALA A 431 -38.70 14.38 21.50
C ALA A 431 -39.54 13.08 21.47
N SER A 432 -40.87 13.18 21.50
CA SER A 432 -41.77 12.05 21.22
C SER A 432 -41.76 11.69 19.73
N ASP A 433 -41.92 12.69 18.85
CA ASP A 433 -41.98 12.48 17.40
C ASP A 433 -40.66 11.97 16.84
N TYR A 434 -39.53 12.53 17.30
CA TYR A 434 -38.20 12.04 16.92
C TYR A 434 -37.96 10.60 17.38
N ARG A 435 -38.46 10.21 18.56
CA ARG A 435 -38.43 8.82 19.04
C ARG A 435 -39.32 7.90 18.19
N GLN A 436 -40.48 8.37 17.74
CA GLN A 436 -41.36 7.60 16.89
C GLN A 436 -40.73 7.39 15.50
N GLY A 437 -40.20 8.46 14.88
CA GLY A 437 -39.48 8.39 13.60
C GLY A 437 -38.26 7.47 13.60
N ILE A 438 -37.50 7.39 14.71
CA ILE A 438 -36.40 6.41 14.85
C ILE A 438 -36.94 4.97 14.83
N ARG A 439 -38.05 4.69 15.54
CA ARG A 439 -38.67 3.35 15.55
C ARG A 439 -39.21 2.96 14.19
N ASP A 440 -39.90 3.86 13.51
CA ASP A 440 -40.52 3.56 12.22
C ASP A 440 -39.46 3.30 11.14
N ASN A 441 -38.35 4.05 11.18
CA ASN A 441 -37.17 3.75 10.35
C ASN A 441 -36.49 2.42 10.73
N GLN A 442 -36.37 2.08 12.03
CA GLN A 442 -35.87 0.77 12.46
C GLN A 442 -36.76 -0.38 11.97
N VAL A 443 -38.08 -0.25 12.07
CA VAL A 443 -39.05 -1.26 11.57
C VAL A 443 -38.96 -1.37 10.05
N MET A 444 -38.87 -0.25 9.33
CA MET A 444 -38.71 -0.23 7.88
C MET A 444 -37.42 -0.93 7.44
N LEU A 445 -36.27 -0.59 8.02
CA LEU A 445 -34.98 -1.25 7.76
C LEU A 445 -35.03 -2.74 8.09
N LEU A 446 -35.55 -3.12 9.26
CA LEU A 446 -35.67 -4.52 9.66
C LEU A 446 -36.55 -5.32 8.69
N SER A 447 -37.62 -4.72 8.15
CA SER A 447 -38.44 -5.35 7.11
C SER A 447 -37.69 -5.53 5.78
N ARG A 448 -36.84 -4.57 5.37
CA ARG A 448 -36.02 -4.65 4.16
C ARG A 448 -34.91 -5.69 4.30
N ILE A 449 -34.19 -5.69 5.43
CA ILE A 449 -33.13 -6.67 5.73
C ILE A 449 -33.72 -8.09 5.75
N ARG A 450 -34.89 -8.31 6.39
CA ARG A 450 -35.57 -9.62 6.38
C ARG A 450 -36.02 -10.07 4.99
N LYS A 451 -36.46 -9.15 4.12
CA LYS A 451 -36.81 -9.46 2.72
C LYS A 451 -35.60 -9.84 1.86
N LEU A 452 -34.42 -9.27 2.12
CA LEU A 452 -33.22 -9.49 1.30
C LEU A 452 -32.32 -10.62 1.82
N ALA A 453 -32.17 -10.79 3.14
CA ALA A 453 -31.32 -11.81 3.74
C ALA A 453 -32.08 -13.09 4.17
N GLY A 454 -33.40 -13.06 4.20
CA GLY A 454 -34.24 -14.05 4.88
C GLY A 454 -34.35 -13.79 6.40
N PRO A 455 -35.44 -14.23 7.06
CA PRO A 455 -35.76 -13.83 8.43
C PRO A 455 -34.69 -14.22 9.45
N ASP A 456 -34.23 -15.48 9.44
CA ASP A 456 -33.30 -15.99 10.45
C ASP A 456 -31.89 -15.42 10.33
N ARG A 457 -31.40 -15.26 9.08
CA ARG A 457 -30.09 -14.66 8.79
C ARG A 457 -30.09 -13.16 9.11
N ALA A 458 -31.15 -12.43 8.76
CA ALA A 458 -31.32 -11.02 9.15
C ALA A 458 -31.26 -10.86 10.67
N ASP A 459 -32.05 -11.64 11.40
CA ASP A 459 -32.07 -11.63 12.86
C ASP A 459 -30.71 -12.00 13.47
N MET A 460 -29.98 -12.96 12.90
CA MET A 460 -28.64 -13.34 13.34
C MET A 460 -27.61 -12.23 13.13
N LEU A 461 -27.61 -11.57 11.95
CA LEU A 461 -26.70 -10.47 11.63
C LEU A 461 -26.94 -9.26 12.53
N ILE A 462 -28.20 -8.85 12.71
CA ILE A 462 -28.59 -7.75 13.61
C ILE A 462 -28.18 -8.09 15.06
N LYS A 463 -28.47 -9.30 15.56
CA LYS A 463 -28.06 -9.74 16.92
C LYS A 463 -26.53 -9.82 17.10
N LYS A 464 -25.77 -10.09 16.03
CA LYS A 464 -24.29 -10.04 16.02
C LYS A 464 -23.78 -8.59 16.09
N ALA A 465 -24.25 -7.73 15.20
CA ALA A 465 -23.79 -6.34 15.07
C ALA A 465 -24.12 -5.49 16.32
N ILE A 466 -25.34 -5.60 16.87
CA ILE A 466 -25.72 -4.95 18.13
C ILE A 466 -24.82 -5.41 19.29
N ARG A 467 -24.52 -6.72 19.38
CA ARG A 467 -23.66 -7.27 20.43
C ARG A 467 -22.22 -6.76 20.31
N GLU A 468 -21.72 -6.57 19.10
CA GLU A 468 -20.39 -6.02 18.86
C GLU A 468 -20.31 -4.52 19.18
N SER A 469 -21.28 -3.72 18.71
CA SER A 469 -21.40 -2.29 19.05
C SER A 469 -21.45 -2.07 20.57
N ARG A 470 -22.31 -2.81 21.27
CA ARG A 470 -22.44 -2.76 22.74
C ARG A 470 -21.21 -3.32 23.49
N ARG A 471 -20.29 -4.02 22.81
CA ARG A 471 -18.98 -4.43 23.36
C ARG A 471 -17.89 -3.38 23.14
N LYS A 472 -18.01 -2.52 22.12
CA LYS A 472 -17.10 -1.41 21.81
C LYS A 472 -17.36 -0.18 22.68
N ARG A 473 -18.58 0.01 23.21
CA ARG A 473 -18.93 1.12 24.11
C ARG A 473 -18.47 0.87 25.56
N PRO A 474 -17.75 1.81 26.23
CA PRO A 474 -17.45 1.70 27.65
C PRO A 474 -18.73 1.84 28.49
N LYS A 475 -18.81 1.12 29.62
CA LYS A 475 -19.96 1.24 30.54
C LYS A 475 -19.97 2.61 31.21
N GLN A 476 -21.05 3.38 31.02
CA GLN A 476 -21.36 4.49 31.92
C GLN A 476 -21.58 3.99 33.36
N ARG A 477 -21.26 4.84 34.34
CA ARG A 477 -21.63 4.65 35.75
C ARG A 477 -22.99 5.32 35.99
N PRO A 478 -23.80 4.85 36.96
CA PRO A 478 -25.11 5.43 37.23
C PRO A 478 -25.00 6.89 37.68
N ALA A 479 -25.97 7.72 37.27
CA ALA A 479 -26.00 9.14 37.60
C ALA A 479 -26.52 9.38 39.03
N SER A 480 -25.65 9.85 39.91
CA SER A 480 -26.04 10.29 41.27
C SER A 480 -25.21 11.46 41.80
N GLU A 481 -24.80 12.38 40.92
CA GLU A 481 -24.26 13.71 41.29
C GLU A 481 -24.37 14.66 40.10
N VAL A 482 -25.35 15.57 40.13
CA VAL A 482 -25.59 16.59 39.08
C VAL A 482 -26.15 17.86 39.71
N ARG A 483 -25.44 18.99 39.56
CA ARG A 483 -25.94 20.37 39.31
C ARG A 483 -24.83 21.42 39.60
N PRO A 484 -24.86 22.63 39.00
CA PRO A 484 -24.96 22.86 37.55
C PRO A 484 -24.05 24.01 37.05
N ARG A 485 -23.73 24.10 35.75
CA ARG A 485 -23.32 25.38 35.14
C ARG A 485 -23.39 25.39 33.62
N GLY A 486 -23.64 26.58 33.07
CA GLY A 486 -23.34 26.96 31.68
C GLY A 486 -24.35 26.47 30.64
N VAL A 487 -25.11 27.40 30.06
CA VAL A 487 -25.79 27.20 28.78
C VAL A 487 -24.97 27.93 27.72
N GLU A 488 -24.61 27.25 26.64
CA GLU A 488 -24.46 27.86 25.32
C GLU A 488 -25.19 26.98 24.31
N ALA A 489 -25.72 27.60 23.24
CA ALA A 489 -26.67 26.97 22.33
C ALA A 489 -25.98 26.52 21.03
N ALA A 490 -26.33 25.32 20.57
CA ALA A 490 -25.98 24.87 19.23
C ALA A 490 -27.09 25.28 18.24
N SER A 491 -26.79 26.20 17.33
CA SER A 491 -27.64 26.48 16.16
C SER A 491 -27.35 25.45 15.07
N SER A 492 -28.36 24.69 14.68
CA SER A 492 -28.33 23.85 13.47
C SER A 492 -28.58 24.70 12.23
N ASP A 493 -27.82 24.45 11.16
CA ASP A 493 -28.34 24.60 9.80
C ASP A 493 -27.74 23.51 8.88
N SER A 494 -28.36 23.28 7.72
CA SER A 494 -28.06 22.15 6.84
C SER A 494 -28.23 22.52 5.37
N GLY A 495 -27.13 22.42 4.61
CA GLY A 495 -27.15 22.55 3.15
C GLY A 495 -25.83 22.08 2.54
N PRO A 496 -25.83 21.18 1.54
CA PRO A 496 -24.63 20.81 0.81
C PRO A 496 -24.33 21.86 -0.27
N SER A 497 -23.10 22.38 -0.28
CA SER A 497 -22.57 23.21 -1.36
C SER A 497 -21.14 22.80 -1.67
N GLU A 498 -20.78 22.81 -2.95
CA GLU A 498 -19.44 22.46 -3.43
C GLU A 498 -18.43 23.53 -3.03
N GLN A 499 -17.50 23.20 -2.12
CA GLN A 499 -16.28 23.99 -1.92
C GLN A 499 -15.04 23.10 -1.92
N VAL A 500 -13.97 23.66 -2.50
CA VAL A 500 -12.76 22.96 -2.91
C VAL A 500 -11.88 22.61 -1.69
N VAL A 501 -11.03 21.61 -1.84
CA VAL A 501 -10.19 20.96 -0.80
C VAL A 501 -9.02 21.84 -0.28
N ASP A 502 -9.25 23.13 -0.04
CA ASP A 502 -8.20 24.10 0.31
C ASP A 502 -7.98 24.26 1.84
N GLU A 503 -8.82 23.62 2.67
CA GLU A 503 -8.84 23.79 4.13
C GLU A 503 -8.26 22.59 4.93
N ALA A 504 -7.59 21.65 4.26
CA ALA A 504 -6.89 20.53 4.90
C ALA A 504 -5.57 20.93 5.60
N LEU A 505 -5.06 22.13 5.31
CA LEU A 505 -4.01 22.81 6.06
C LEU A 505 -4.56 24.14 6.57
N PRO A 506 -4.28 24.55 7.82
CA PRO A 506 -4.67 25.88 8.28
C PRO A 506 -3.96 26.92 7.42
N THR A 507 -4.71 27.85 6.82
CA THR A 507 -4.15 28.97 6.06
C THR A 507 -3.35 29.87 7.00
N PHE A 508 -2.03 29.65 7.06
CA PHE A 508 -1.12 30.47 7.85
C PHE A 508 -1.12 31.89 7.32
N ALA A 509 -1.84 32.79 8.01
CA ALA A 509 -1.88 34.20 7.69
C ALA A 509 -0.45 34.78 7.69
N VAL A 510 0.04 35.17 6.52
CA VAL A 510 1.40 35.69 6.34
C VAL A 510 1.45 37.11 6.89
N GLY A 511 1.86 37.23 8.16
CA GLY A 511 2.16 38.51 8.79
C GLY A 511 3.21 39.28 7.99
N SER A 512 2.87 40.51 7.59
CA SER A 512 3.63 41.33 6.64
C SER A 512 5.04 41.66 7.13
N GLY A 513 6.05 41.16 6.42
CA GLY A 513 7.45 41.54 6.63
C GLY A 513 8.41 40.68 5.83
N GLU A 514 9.39 41.29 5.16
CA GLU A 514 10.43 40.56 4.42
C GLU A 514 11.35 39.77 5.36
N ILE A 515 11.56 40.31 6.56
CA ILE A 515 12.33 39.70 7.66
C ILE A 515 11.77 38.31 8.03
N ASN A 516 10.44 38.12 8.02
CA ASN A 516 9.83 36.82 8.34
C ASN A 516 10.18 35.72 7.33
N LYS A 517 10.42 36.08 6.06
CA LYS A 517 10.86 35.13 5.02
C LYS A 517 12.25 34.56 5.30
N LEU A 518 13.09 35.27 6.05
CA LEU A 518 14.43 34.80 6.45
C LEU A 518 14.37 33.72 7.54
N PHE A 519 13.37 33.78 8.43
CA PHE A 519 13.29 32.92 9.62
C PHE A 519 12.74 31.52 9.35
N THR A 520 11.70 31.40 8.51
CA THR A 520 11.33 30.14 7.84
C THR A 520 10.33 30.46 6.74
N SER A 521 10.80 30.69 5.51
CA SER A 521 9.92 30.72 4.35
C SER A 521 9.41 29.30 4.05
N MET A 522 8.21 28.99 4.55
CA MET A 522 7.44 27.83 4.08
C MET A 522 7.33 27.92 2.54
N PRO A 523 7.72 26.87 1.80
CA PRO A 523 7.49 26.83 0.36
C PRO A 523 5.98 26.80 0.09
N SER A 524 5.57 27.26 -1.10
CA SER A 524 4.17 27.18 -1.54
C SER A 524 3.64 25.75 -1.41
N ASN A 525 2.37 25.59 -1.01
CA ASN A 525 1.72 24.29 -0.82
C ASN A 525 1.98 23.33 -2.00
N ARG A 526 1.98 23.84 -3.24
CA ARG A 526 2.29 23.10 -4.47
C ARG A 526 3.72 22.56 -4.52
N VAL A 527 4.70 23.40 -4.20
CA VAL A 527 6.12 23.00 -4.13
C VAL A 527 6.29 21.96 -3.02
N LEU A 528 5.63 22.15 -1.87
CA LEU A 528 5.67 21.18 -0.77
C LEU A 528 5.04 19.83 -1.15
N THR A 529 3.89 19.80 -1.84
CA THR A 529 3.29 18.55 -2.33
C THR A 529 4.17 17.85 -3.36
N HIS A 530 4.82 18.60 -4.25
CA HIS A 530 5.71 18.06 -5.28
C HIS A 530 6.99 17.46 -4.67
N GLU A 531 7.67 18.22 -3.79
CA GLU A 531 8.84 17.73 -3.07
C GLU A 531 8.52 16.52 -2.18
N LEU A 532 7.33 16.44 -1.56
CA LEU A 532 6.91 15.27 -0.77
C LEU A 532 6.59 14.04 -1.63
N ALA A 533 6.01 14.25 -2.83
CA ALA A 533 5.74 13.16 -3.77
C ALA A 533 7.05 12.55 -4.31
N ILE A 534 8.04 13.40 -4.62
CA ILE A 534 9.38 12.97 -5.05
C ILE A 534 10.16 12.40 -3.87
N ASP A 535 10.23 13.09 -2.73
CA ASP A 535 10.93 12.63 -1.53
C ASP A 535 10.02 12.57 -0.29
N LYS A 536 9.65 11.33 0.07
CA LYS A 536 8.80 11.00 1.22
C LYS A 536 9.44 11.36 2.57
N HIS A 537 10.70 11.80 2.57
CA HIS A 537 11.45 12.26 3.74
C HIS A 537 11.94 13.71 3.58
N TYR A 538 11.38 14.46 2.63
CA TYR A 538 11.62 15.89 2.46
C TYR A 538 11.44 16.65 3.78
N LYS A 539 12.39 17.55 4.03
CA LYS A 539 12.44 18.45 5.19
C LYS A 539 12.93 19.81 4.72
N LEU A 540 12.43 20.85 5.36
CA LEU A 540 12.94 22.19 5.20
C LEU A 540 14.35 22.26 5.81
N GLU A 541 15.33 22.55 4.97
CA GLU A 541 16.72 22.81 5.36
C GLU A 541 16.91 24.28 5.75
N ASP A 542 17.80 24.53 6.72
CA ASP A 542 18.14 25.88 7.16
C ASP A 542 19.14 26.58 6.21
N ARG A 543 18.71 26.79 4.95
CA ARG A 543 19.53 27.42 3.89
C ARG A 543 20.01 28.84 4.25
N ASN A 544 19.38 29.48 5.23
CA ASN A 544 19.69 30.83 5.71
C ASN A 544 20.39 30.84 7.09
N GLY A 545 20.77 29.69 7.66
CA GLY A 545 21.25 29.60 9.05
C GLY A 545 22.42 30.53 9.38
N ASP A 546 23.38 30.67 8.48
CA ASP A 546 24.53 31.58 8.65
C ASP A 546 24.14 33.06 8.53
N LEU A 547 23.21 33.40 7.64
CA LEU A 547 22.67 34.76 7.52
C LEU A 547 21.87 35.13 8.78
N ARG A 548 21.11 34.19 9.34
CA ARG A 548 20.43 34.36 10.64
C ARG A 548 21.42 34.51 11.79
N HIS A 549 22.52 33.75 11.78
CA HIS A 549 23.57 33.87 12.79
C HIS A 549 24.22 35.27 12.76
N GLN A 550 24.54 35.79 11.58
CA GLN A 550 25.06 37.15 11.38
C GLN A 550 24.05 38.22 11.80
N LEU A 551 22.78 38.07 11.41
CA LEU A 551 21.69 38.98 11.78
C LEU A 551 21.49 39.01 13.31
N TYR A 552 21.38 37.85 13.96
CA TYR A 552 21.26 37.80 15.42
C TYR A 552 22.51 38.36 16.12
N ARG A 553 23.72 38.24 15.55
CA ARG A 553 24.92 38.84 16.13
C ARG A 553 24.85 40.37 16.07
N SER A 554 24.50 40.92 14.91
CA SER A 554 24.27 42.36 14.73
C SER A 554 23.16 42.89 15.65
N ILE A 555 22.10 42.11 15.89
CA ILE A 555 21.05 42.44 16.87
C ILE A 555 21.61 42.43 18.30
N CYS A 556 22.44 41.47 18.68
CA CYS A 556 23.07 41.42 20.01
C CYS A 556 24.06 42.58 20.24
N ASP A 557 24.84 42.94 19.23
CA ASP A 557 25.76 44.08 19.31
C ASP A 557 24.97 45.41 19.39
N SER A 558 23.85 45.52 18.65
CA SER A 558 22.91 46.66 18.73
C SER A 558 22.17 46.72 20.08
N MET A 559 21.81 45.57 20.64
CA MET A 559 21.21 45.46 21.97
C MET A 559 22.20 45.91 23.05
N LYS A 560 23.47 45.53 22.95
CA LYS A 560 24.52 45.99 23.87
C LYS A 560 24.63 47.53 23.86
N ALA A 561 24.77 48.13 22.68
CA ALA A 561 24.77 49.59 22.54
C ALA A 561 23.46 50.23 23.06
N GLY A 562 22.32 49.56 22.87
CA GLY A 562 21.02 49.97 23.40
C GLY A 562 20.93 49.95 24.93
N PHE A 563 21.59 48.99 25.60
CA PHE A 563 21.70 48.95 27.06
C PHE A 563 22.68 50.01 27.59
N GLU A 564 23.82 50.19 26.92
CA GLU A 564 24.78 51.27 27.23
C GLU A 564 24.16 52.68 27.05
N ALA A 565 23.21 52.83 26.12
CA ALA A 565 22.40 54.03 25.92
C ALA A 565 21.11 54.10 26.79
N GLY A 566 20.92 53.18 27.75
CA GLY A 566 19.78 53.19 28.69
C GLY A 566 18.43 52.70 28.14
N ASN A 567 18.35 52.34 26.86
CA ASN A 567 17.12 51.92 26.17
C ASN A 567 16.88 50.39 26.18
N GLY A 568 17.54 49.66 27.08
CA GLY A 568 17.51 48.18 27.12
C GLY A 568 16.12 47.54 27.27
N ALA A 569 15.17 48.24 27.90
CA ALA A 569 13.80 47.76 28.08
C ALA A 569 13.09 47.39 26.76
N VAL A 570 13.28 48.18 25.70
CA VAL A 570 12.64 47.95 24.39
C VAL A 570 13.17 46.66 23.73
N TRP A 571 14.47 46.41 23.85
CA TRP A 571 15.11 45.18 23.35
C TRP A 571 14.62 43.94 24.10
N THR A 572 14.49 44.01 25.42
CA THR A 572 13.97 42.90 26.24
C THR A 572 12.52 42.55 25.91
N VAL A 573 11.65 43.54 25.72
CA VAL A 573 10.27 43.31 25.29
C VAL A 573 10.22 42.68 23.89
N SER A 574 10.95 43.23 22.92
CA SER A 574 11.00 42.71 21.54
C SER A 574 11.53 41.27 21.47
N ALA A 575 12.53 40.93 22.29
CA ALA A 575 13.06 39.57 22.37
C ALA A 575 12.08 38.60 23.05
N ALA A 576 11.38 39.04 24.11
CA ALA A 576 10.34 38.24 24.76
C ALA A 576 9.14 37.99 23.83
N GLU A 577 8.73 38.99 23.04
CA GLU A 577 7.71 38.87 22.00
C GLU A 577 8.09 37.83 20.94
N ASN A 578 9.30 37.92 20.38
CA ASN A 578 9.77 36.98 19.37
C ASN A 578 9.85 35.53 19.89
N VAL A 579 10.26 35.34 21.15
CA VAL A 579 10.25 34.03 21.82
C VAL A 579 8.80 33.56 22.06
N LYS A 580 7.91 34.42 22.56
CA LYS A 580 6.49 34.11 22.80
C LYS A 580 5.79 33.65 21.52
N GLU A 581 5.92 34.43 20.45
CA GLU A 581 5.28 34.18 19.16
C GLU A 581 5.68 32.81 18.59
N LYS A 582 6.99 32.51 18.57
CA LYS A 582 7.52 31.25 18.04
C LYS A 582 7.12 30.03 18.90
N LEU A 583 7.10 30.16 20.22
CA LEU A 583 6.69 29.06 21.12
C LEU A 583 5.18 28.82 21.09
N LEU A 584 4.35 29.87 21.02
CA LEU A 584 2.90 29.72 20.89
C LEU A 584 2.52 29.17 19.50
N ARG A 585 3.26 29.50 18.44
CA ARG A 585 3.11 28.89 17.10
C ARG A 585 3.34 27.37 17.10
N MET A 586 4.17 26.84 18.01
CA MET A 586 4.40 25.39 18.18
C MET A 586 3.29 24.67 18.98
N LEU A 587 2.33 25.41 19.55
CA LEU A 587 1.37 24.88 20.53
C LEU A 587 -0.07 25.12 20.09
N LYS A 588 -0.90 24.06 20.17
CA LYS A 588 -2.35 24.18 19.92
C LYS A 588 -3.01 25.04 21.03
N PRO A 589 -3.86 26.02 20.68
CA PRO A 589 -4.68 26.74 21.65
C PRO A 589 -5.48 25.78 22.53
N GLY A 590 -5.62 26.13 23.82
CA GLY A 590 -6.33 25.30 24.81
C GLY A 590 -5.49 24.21 25.49
N ASN A 591 -4.21 24.04 25.14
CA ASN A 591 -3.28 23.21 25.92
C ASN A 591 -2.79 23.98 27.16
N ASN A 592 -2.70 23.35 28.33
CA ASN A 592 -2.20 23.97 29.58
C ASN A 592 -0.81 24.63 29.42
N MET A 593 0.05 24.12 28.54
CA MET A 593 1.35 24.76 28.26
C MET A 593 1.23 26.04 27.41
N TYR A 594 0.22 26.14 26.54
CA TYR A 594 -0.08 27.36 25.78
C TYR A 594 -0.48 28.48 26.74
N THR A 595 -1.40 28.19 27.67
CA THR A 595 -1.83 29.13 28.72
C THR A 595 -0.64 29.54 29.60
N MET A 596 0.12 28.58 30.14
CA MET A 596 1.29 28.84 30.99
C MET A 596 2.35 29.72 30.31
N ILE A 597 2.62 29.53 29.02
CA ILE A 597 3.58 30.36 28.27
C ILE A 597 2.97 31.74 27.97
N SER A 598 1.68 31.83 27.66
CA SER A 598 1.01 33.11 27.41
C SER A 598 0.93 34.00 28.65
N GLU A 599 0.72 33.41 29.83
CA GLU A 599 0.69 34.08 31.14
C GLU A 599 2.09 34.47 31.62
N ALA A 600 3.08 33.58 31.48
CA ALA A 600 4.46 33.86 31.93
C ALA A 600 5.22 34.83 31.03
N LEU A 601 4.87 34.90 29.73
CA LEU A 601 5.42 35.85 28.77
C LEU A 601 4.42 36.96 28.44
N ASP A 602 3.71 37.50 29.43
CA ASP A 602 2.84 38.66 29.23
C ASP A 602 3.65 39.93 28.90
N LEU A 603 3.37 40.54 27.74
CA LEU A 603 4.20 41.62 27.20
C LEU A 603 4.00 42.93 27.96
N ASP A 604 2.77 43.22 28.39
CA ASP A 604 2.47 44.41 29.19
C ASP A 604 3.12 44.32 30.58
N ASN A 605 3.13 43.13 31.18
CA ASN A 605 3.77 42.88 32.45
C ASN A 605 5.30 42.97 32.35
N ILE A 606 5.91 42.37 31.32
CA ILE A 606 7.36 42.48 31.06
C ILE A 606 7.75 43.95 30.83
N ASN A 607 7.00 44.68 30.00
CA ASN A 607 7.24 46.10 29.73
C ASN A 607 7.17 46.93 31.03
N GLN A 608 6.14 46.74 31.87
CA GLN A 608 6.03 47.39 33.17
C GLN A 608 7.16 47.01 34.15
N GLN A 609 7.62 45.75 34.16
CA GLN A 609 8.75 45.33 34.99
C GLN A 609 10.08 45.94 34.52
N CYS A 610 10.30 46.01 33.20
CA CYS A 610 11.48 46.65 32.61
C CYS A 610 11.51 48.16 32.86
N GLN A 611 10.39 48.87 32.67
CA GLN A 611 10.27 50.31 32.98
C GLN A 611 10.53 50.64 34.45
N ARG A 612 10.21 49.71 35.37
CA ARG A 612 10.47 49.85 36.81
C ARG A 612 11.86 49.34 37.24
N GLY A 613 12.64 48.74 36.34
CA GLY A 613 13.94 48.13 36.65
C GLY A 613 13.88 46.86 37.51
N VAL A 614 12.73 46.18 37.59
CA VAL A 614 12.50 45.01 38.48
C VAL A 614 12.54 43.68 37.72
N PHE A 615 12.65 43.70 36.38
CA PHE A 615 12.62 42.48 35.55
C PHE A 615 13.79 41.53 35.84
N SER A 616 13.48 40.28 36.20
CA SER A 616 14.49 39.26 36.53
C SER A 616 14.86 38.41 35.32
N TYR A 617 15.98 38.75 34.67
CA TYR A 617 16.55 37.96 33.58
C TYR A 617 16.92 36.53 34.01
N SER A 618 17.42 36.33 35.23
CA SER A 618 17.70 34.99 35.79
C SER A 618 16.42 34.19 36.03
N GLY A 619 15.32 34.83 36.42
CA GLY A 619 13.99 34.22 36.49
C GLY A 619 13.48 33.79 35.10
N PHE A 620 13.59 34.66 34.10
CA PHE A 620 13.22 34.37 32.71
C PHE A 620 14.03 33.20 32.13
N PHE A 621 15.36 33.20 32.26
CA PHE A 621 16.19 32.10 31.78
C PHE A 621 15.91 30.78 32.50
N ASN A 622 15.61 30.80 33.81
CA ASN A 622 15.19 29.60 34.54
C ASN A 622 13.81 29.08 34.10
N PHE A 623 12.86 29.97 33.79
CA PHE A 623 11.58 29.57 33.18
C PHE A 623 11.81 28.89 31.82
N MET A 624 12.57 29.52 30.93
CA MET A 624 12.90 28.97 29.61
C MET A 624 13.63 27.62 29.71
N ALA A 625 14.61 27.50 30.61
CA ALA A 625 15.34 26.26 30.92
C ALA A 625 14.47 25.14 31.54
N ASN A 626 13.22 25.42 31.89
CA ASN A 626 12.22 24.44 32.35
C ASN A 626 11.06 24.24 31.35
N VAL A 627 11.00 25.04 30.28
CA VAL A 627 10.00 24.96 29.20
C VAL A 627 10.59 24.27 27.97
N LEU A 628 11.79 24.67 27.52
CA LEU A 628 12.40 24.12 26.30
C LEU A 628 12.44 22.58 26.30
N PRO A 629 12.92 21.86 27.36
CA PRO A 629 13.00 20.40 27.33
C PRO A 629 11.65 19.66 27.23
N LYS A 630 10.51 20.36 27.33
CA LYS A 630 9.15 19.80 27.18
C LYS A 630 8.57 19.99 25.77
N LEU A 631 9.25 20.78 24.93
CA LEU A 631 8.83 21.12 23.56
C LEU A 631 9.74 20.50 22.49
N CYS A 632 10.84 19.88 22.91
CA CYS A 632 11.85 19.32 22.01
C CYS A 632 11.53 17.89 21.56
N ALA A 633 12.08 17.52 20.40
CA ALA A 633 12.06 16.14 19.93
C ALA A 633 13.27 15.37 20.51
N PRO A 634 13.14 14.06 20.83
CA PRO A 634 14.16 13.30 21.56
C PRO A 634 15.58 13.27 20.97
N PHE A 635 15.74 13.60 19.67
CA PHE A 635 17.04 13.67 19.02
C PHE A 635 17.83 14.95 19.36
N ARG A 636 17.18 16.00 19.89
CA ARG A 636 17.83 17.25 20.35
C ARG A 636 17.97 17.38 21.86
N ASP A 637 17.47 16.42 22.64
CA ASP A 637 17.51 16.49 24.12
C ASP A 637 18.92 16.78 24.66
N GLN A 638 19.98 16.31 23.99
CA GLN A 638 21.36 16.59 24.36
C GLN A 638 21.80 18.05 24.08
N GLU A 639 21.43 18.61 22.92
CA GLU A 639 21.69 20.03 22.56
C GLU A 639 20.92 20.96 23.51
N VAL A 640 19.65 20.62 23.76
CA VAL A 640 18.72 21.38 24.61
C VAL A 640 19.13 21.30 26.07
N LYS A 641 19.63 20.15 26.54
CA LYS A 641 20.20 20.02 27.89
C LYS A 641 21.47 20.85 28.04
N ALA A 642 22.39 20.82 27.08
CA ALA A 642 23.60 21.66 27.13
C ALA A 642 23.25 23.15 27.20
N LEU A 643 22.22 23.60 26.46
CA LEU A 643 21.69 24.96 26.60
C LEU A 643 21.01 25.20 27.95
N THR A 644 20.21 24.24 28.44
CA THR A 644 19.52 24.33 29.74
C THR A 644 20.51 24.50 30.89
N ASP A 645 21.62 23.77 30.86
CA ASP A 645 22.67 23.83 31.86
C ASP A 645 23.47 25.15 31.73
N TYR A 646 23.73 25.66 30.51
CA TYR A 646 24.35 26.97 30.26
C TYR A 646 23.48 28.17 30.65
N LEU A 647 22.15 28.08 30.46
CA LEU A 647 21.22 29.11 30.93
C LEU A 647 21.22 29.19 32.46
N LYS A 648 21.40 28.05 33.14
CA LYS A 648 21.43 27.90 34.60
C LYS A 648 22.79 28.16 35.25
N SER A 649 23.90 28.23 34.49
CA SER A 649 25.22 28.54 35.06
C SER A 649 25.37 30.05 35.29
N ASP A 650 25.50 30.45 36.55
CA ASP A 650 25.87 31.81 36.93
C ASP A 650 27.40 31.98 36.81
N GLU A 651 27.85 32.46 35.63
CA GLU A 651 29.26 32.74 35.36
C GLU A 651 29.61 34.15 35.86
N ASN A 652 30.57 34.24 36.79
CA ASN A 652 31.03 35.50 37.41
C ASN A 652 31.89 36.35 36.46
N GLY A 653 31.28 36.90 35.42
CA GLY A 653 31.87 37.84 34.46
C GLY A 653 30.98 39.06 34.23
N ASP A 654 31.18 39.77 33.12
CA ASP A 654 30.34 40.91 32.73
C ASP A 654 28.87 40.48 32.55
N GLU A 655 28.02 40.79 33.54
CA GLU A 655 26.62 40.35 33.61
C GLU A 655 25.84 40.64 32.30
N LEU A 656 26.07 41.82 31.72
CA LEU A 656 25.45 42.26 30.47
C LEU A 656 25.89 41.40 29.26
N ASN A 657 27.18 41.12 29.11
CA ASN A 657 27.70 40.33 28.00
C ASN A 657 27.20 38.87 28.10
N THR A 658 27.23 38.30 29.31
CA THR A 658 26.72 36.94 29.59
C THR A 658 25.21 36.84 29.37
N MET A 659 24.42 37.85 29.76
CA MET A 659 22.98 37.92 29.51
C MET A 659 22.66 37.94 28.01
N ILE A 660 23.37 38.74 27.22
CA ILE A 660 23.15 38.87 25.77
C ILE A 660 23.54 37.57 25.05
N GLU A 661 24.64 36.91 25.42
CA GLU A 661 25.05 35.62 24.83
C GLU A 661 24.08 34.48 25.23
N LYS A 662 23.55 34.47 26.46
CA LYS A 662 22.45 33.55 26.85
C LYS A 662 21.19 33.77 26.01
N LEU A 663 20.81 35.03 25.74
CA LEU A 663 19.65 35.37 24.91
C LEU A 663 19.86 35.00 23.42
N PHE A 664 21.06 35.24 22.87
CA PHE A 664 21.45 34.84 21.52
C PHE A 664 21.26 33.34 21.30
N ARG A 665 21.75 32.51 22.24
CA ARG A 665 21.61 31.04 22.18
C ARG A 665 20.17 30.59 22.38
N LEU A 666 19.40 31.27 23.21
CA LEU A 666 17.96 31.02 23.38
C LEU A 666 17.20 31.27 22.07
N LEU A 667 17.38 32.43 21.43
CA LEU A 667 16.72 32.77 20.16
C LEU A 667 17.07 31.77 19.06
N ARG A 668 18.36 31.41 18.93
CA ARG A 668 18.82 30.37 17.99
C ARG A 668 18.16 29.01 18.25
N MET A 669 18.01 28.59 19.51
CA MET A 669 17.34 27.32 19.83
C MET A 669 15.85 27.37 19.52
N VAL A 670 15.14 28.45 19.87
CA VAL A 670 13.72 28.60 19.56
C VAL A 670 13.47 28.57 18.04
N ASP A 671 14.36 29.16 17.25
CA ASP A 671 14.35 29.04 15.78
C ASP A 671 14.51 27.59 15.30
N VAL A 672 15.51 26.87 15.80
CA VAL A 672 15.75 25.46 15.45
C VAL A 672 14.55 24.57 15.83
N LEU A 673 13.93 24.81 16.98
CA LEU A 673 12.75 24.08 17.43
C LEU A 673 11.50 24.42 16.61
N SER A 674 11.36 25.66 16.13
CA SER A 674 10.28 26.03 15.20
C SER A 674 10.41 25.33 13.84
N LEU A 675 11.64 25.14 13.36
CA LEU A 675 11.94 24.36 12.16
C LEU A 675 11.68 22.86 12.37
N ASP A 676 12.06 22.30 13.51
CA ASP A 676 11.73 20.91 13.88
C ASP A 676 10.22 20.68 13.95
N TYR A 677 9.47 21.58 14.59
CA TYR A 677 8.01 21.50 14.69
C TYR A 677 7.35 21.57 13.31
N THR A 678 7.82 22.47 12.45
CA THR A 678 7.35 22.59 11.07
C THR A 678 7.62 21.32 10.28
N ASN A 679 8.83 20.75 10.37
CA ASN A 679 9.19 19.47 9.76
C ASN A 679 8.38 18.29 10.33
N PHE A 680 8.08 18.27 11.64
CA PHE A 680 7.21 17.27 12.26
C PHE A 680 5.76 17.36 11.74
N MET A 681 5.22 18.58 11.63
CA MET A 681 3.89 18.82 11.05
C MET A 681 3.83 18.38 9.59
N ILE A 682 4.84 18.71 8.79
CA ILE A 682 4.99 18.22 7.41
C ILE A 682 5.00 16.69 7.38
N MET A 683 5.84 16.02 8.17
CA MET A 683 5.90 14.56 8.23
C MET A 683 4.57 13.90 8.68
N ASN A 684 3.76 14.57 9.50
CA ASN A 684 2.47 14.06 9.96
C ASN A 684 1.37 14.15 8.88
N VAL A 685 1.39 15.18 8.03
CA VAL A 685 0.38 15.38 6.96
C VAL A 685 0.85 14.78 5.61
N ALA A 686 2.15 14.53 5.44
CA ALA A 686 2.75 13.96 4.23
C ALA A 686 2.03 12.73 3.64
N PRO A 687 1.51 11.74 4.42
CA PRO A 687 0.80 10.59 3.86
C PRO A 687 -0.50 10.96 3.13
N GLN A 688 -1.13 12.09 3.49
CA GLN A 688 -2.31 12.63 2.81
C GLN A 688 -1.88 13.42 1.58
N LEU A 689 -0.91 14.33 1.73
CA LEU A 689 -0.37 15.16 0.65
C LEU A 689 0.17 14.31 -0.51
N ILE A 690 0.92 13.24 -0.24
CA ILE A 690 1.46 12.33 -1.25
C ILE A 690 0.36 11.59 -2.02
N LYS A 691 -0.77 11.27 -1.37
CA LYS A 691 -1.90 10.59 -2.01
C LYS A 691 -2.66 11.52 -2.97
N GLU A 692 -2.71 12.81 -2.65
CA GLU A 692 -3.48 13.81 -3.42
C GLU A 692 -2.62 14.63 -4.39
N ALA A 693 -1.28 14.58 -4.27
CA ALA A 693 -0.34 15.37 -5.05
C ALA A 693 -0.56 15.35 -6.57
N PRO A 694 -0.76 14.19 -7.26
CA PRO A 694 -1.01 14.20 -8.70
C PRO A 694 -2.30 14.96 -9.07
N GLY A 695 -3.37 14.76 -8.30
CA GLY A 695 -4.66 15.42 -8.52
C GLY A 695 -4.69 16.90 -8.07
N TYR A 696 -3.79 17.32 -7.18
CA TYR A 696 -3.59 18.71 -6.81
C TYR A 696 -2.76 19.44 -7.88
N GLU A 697 -1.64 18.85 -8.32
CA GLU A 697 -0.79 19.40 -9.38
C GLU A 697 -1.56 19.56 -10.69
N GLN A 698 -2.37 18.57 -11.07
CA GLN A 698 -3.26 18.67 -12.23
C GLN A 698 -4.20 19.89 -12.18
N ARG A 699 -4.82 20.18 -11.02
CA ARG A 699 -5.71 21.34 -10.85
C ARG A 699 -4.94 22.66 -10.91
N MET A 700 -3.77 22.72 -10.27
CA MET A 700 -2.95 23.93 -10.25
C MET A 700 -2.35 24.22 -11.63
N PHE A 701 -1.83 23.22 -12.34
CA PHE A 701 -1.30 23.38 -13.69
C PHE A 701 -2.40 23.73 -14.71
N ALA A 702 -3.61 23.15 -14.58
CA ALA A 702 -4.77 23.57 -15.39
C ALA A 702 -5.11 25.06 -15.18
N LYS A 703 -5.18 25.51 -13.91
CA LYS A 703 -5.44 26.91 -13.55
C LYS A 703 -4.36 27.88 -14.07
N ASP A 704 -3.09 27.47 -14.06
CA ASP A 704 -1.98 28.26 -14.59
C ASP A 704 -2.03 28.39 -16.14
N LEU A 705 -2.49 27.35 -16.84
CA LEU A 705 -2.73 27.38 -18.28
C LEU A 705 -3.94 28.27 -18.64
N GLU A 706 -5.05 28.14 -17.90
CA GLU A 706 -6.27 28.95 -18.06
C GLU A 706 -6.03 30.44 -17.81
N SER A 707 -5.18 30.77 -16.83
CA SER A 707 -4.75 32.15 -16.54
C SER A 707 -3.59 32.64 -17.41
N HIS A 708 -3.09 31.80 -18.34
CA HIS A 708 -1.97 32.09 -19.24
C HIS A 708 -0.64 32.47 -18.53
N VAL A 709 -0.50 32.11 -17.25
CA VAL A 709 0.77 32.21 -16.50
C VAL A 709 1.78 31.18 -17.03
N VAL A 710 1.26 30.06 -17.53
CA VAL A 710 2.03 28.98 -18.17
C VAL A 710 1.50 28.72 -19.58
N THR A 711 2.36 28.25 -20.47
CA THR A 711 2.02 27.78 -21.83
C THR A 711 2.62 26.38 -22.04
N LEU A 712 2.38 25.72 -23.18
CA LEU A 712 2.94 24.39 -23.51
C LEU A 712 3.96 24.42 -24.67
N ILE A 713 4.52 25.59 -24.99
CA ILE A 713 5.35 25.78 -26.19
C ILE A 713 6.71 25.10 -26.01
N ARG A 714 7.35 25.25 -24.85
CA ARG A 714 8.63 24.60 -24.55
C ARG A 714 8.44 23.09 -24.44
N THR A 715 7.37 22.64 -23.77
CA THR A 715 6.99 21.23 -23.66
C THR A 715 6.75 20.58 -25.02
N ARG A 716 5.98 21.20 -25.93
CA ARG A 716 5.76 20.68 -27.29
C ARG A 716 7.07 20.60 -28.08
N ARG A 717 7.92 21.64 -28.04
CA ARG A 717 9.24 21.63 -28.71
C ARG A 717 10.17 20.52 -28.16
N TRP A 718 10.26 20.40 -26.85
CA TRP A 718 11.07 19.39 -26.14
C TRP A 718 10.64 17.96 -26.48
N TRP A 719 9.33 17.74 -26.59
CA TRP A 719 8.75 16.48 -27.07
C TRP A 719 9.11 16.21 -28.53
N GLN A 720 8.96 17.20 -29.42
CA GLN A 720 9.29 17.08 -30.85
C GLN A 720 10.78 16.75 -31.06
N GLU A 721 11.70 17.47 -30.40
CA GLU A 721 13.14 17.24 -30.51
C GLU A 721 13.54 15.81 -30.08
N SER A 722 12.88 15.28 -29.04
CA SER A 722 13.07 13.92 -28.55
C SER A 722 12.41 12.86 -29.44
N TYR A 723 11.22 13.14 -29.98
CA TYR A 723 10.53 12.27 -30.93
C TYR A 723 11.30 12.15 -32.25
N THR A 724 11.80 13.25 -32.81
CA THR A 724 12.65 13.23 -34.02
C THR A 724 13.97 12.51 -33.75
N SER A 725 14.58 12.70 -32.59
CA SER A 725 15.83 12.01 -32.21
C SER A 725 15.64 10.49 -32.10
N LEU A 726 14.55 10.04 -31.46
CA LEU A 726 14.23 8.61 -31.36
C LEU A 726 13.80 7.99 -32.69
N THR A 727 13.09 8.74 -33.54
CA THR A 727 12.65 8.26 -34.86
C THR A 727 13.85 8.11 -35.79
N ALA A 728 14.73 9.11 -35.88
CA ALA A 728 15.96 9.01 -36.66
C ALA A 728 16.92 7.90 -36.16
N GLU A 729 16.85 7.56 -34.88
CA GLU A 729 17.61 6.45 -34.28
C GLU A 729 16.89 5.09 -34.42
N ALA A 730 15.61 5.07 -34.80
CA ALA A 730 14.88 3.88 -35.26
C ALA A 730 15.10 3.64 -36.76
N ASP A 731 14.98 4.67 -37.61
CA ASP A 731 15.29 4.62 -39.05
C ASP A 731 16.76 4.19 -39.32
N ARG A 732 17.69 4.43 -38.38
CA ARG A 732 19.08 3.90 -38.43
C ARG A 732 19.21 2.40 -38.15
N ARG A 733 18.23 1.80 -37.45
CA ARG A 733 18.24 0.37 -37.09
C ARG A 733 17.44 -0.47 -38.08
N ASP A 734 16.51 0.15 -38.79
CA ASP A 734 15.76 -0.41 -39.90
C ASP A 734 16.16 0.26 -41.23
N PRO A 735 17.33 -0.09 -41.80
CA PRO A 735 17.76 0.40 -43.11
C PRO A 735 16.95 -0.19 -44.29
N GLU A 736 16.07 -1.17 -44.03
CA GLU A 736 15.18 -1.76 -45.04
C GLU A 736 13.82 -1.04 -45.11
N GLY A 737 13.50 -0.19 -44.12
CA GLY A 737 12.33 0.69 -44.09
C GLY A 737 11.00 -0.04 -43.85
N VAL A 738 11.05 -1.23 -43.27
CA VAL A 738 9.89 -2.12 -43.00
C VAL A 738 8.95 -1.54 -41.94
N ARG A 739 9.48 -0.71 -41.02
CA ARG A 739 8.77 0.10 -40.02
C ARG A 739 7.74 -0.70 -39.21
N HIS A 740 8.22 -1.75 -38.54
CA HIS A 740 7.36 -2.54 -37.66
C HIS A 740 6.72 -1.68 -36.54
N PRO A 741 5.46 -1.94 -36.16
CA PRO A 741 4.79 -1.20 -35.09
C PRO A 741 5.51 -1.22 -33.73
N SER A 742 6.37 -2.22 -33.48
CA SER A 742 7.23 -2.34 -32.31
C SER A 742 8.32 -1.27 -32.22
N ASP A 743 8.73 -0.67 -33.34
CA ASP A 743 9.83 0.28 -33.40
C ASP A 743 9.35 1.74 -33.22
N ARG A 744 8.04 2.00 -33.32
CA ARG A 744 7.46 3.31 -32.97
C ARG A 744 7.70 3.58 -31.48
N PRO A 745 8.38 4.68 -31.10
CA PRO A 745 8.71 4.93 -29.70
C PRO A 745 7.45 5.22 -28.87
N SER A 746 7.21 4.41 -27.84
CA SER A 746 6.17 4.62 -26.82
C SER A 746 6.24 6.05 -26.23
N PRO A 747 5.11 6.71 -25.93
CA PRO A 747 5.10 8.03 -25.28
C PRO A 747 5.96 8.10 -24.01
N GLN A 748 5.95 7.05 -23.18
CA GLN A 748 6.80 7.00 -21.98
C GLN A 748 8.30 6.90 -22.32
N LYS A 749 8.65 6.31 -23.47
CA LYS A 749 10.02 6.17 -23.97
C LYS A 749 10.50 7.48 -24.59
N ILE A 750 9.62 8.24 -25.27
CA ILE A 750 9.87 9.62 -25.72
C ILE A 750 10.13 10.51 -24.50
N TYR A 751 9.23 10.52 -23.53
CA TYR A 751 9.39 11.25 -22.27
C TYR A 751 10.71 10.88 -21.56
N THR A 752 11.02 9.58 -21.43
CA THR A 752 12.24 9.13 -20.73
C THR A 752 13.51 9.57 -21.46
N HIS A 753 13.51 9.57 -22.80
CA HIS A 753 14.60 10.15 -23.57
C HIS A 753 14.73 11.67 -23.33
N ALA A 754 13.61 12.39 -23.39
CA ALA A 754 13.55 13.83 -23.23
C ALA A 754 14.04 14.30 -21.84
N LEU A 755 13.61 13.62 -20.78
CA LEU A 755 14.06 13.87 -19.40
C LEU A 755 15.56 13.62 -19.23
N VAL A 756 16.10 12.54 -19.82
CA VAL A 756 17.54 12.23 -19.73
C VAL A 756 18.38 13.16 -20.60
N GLU A 757 17.86 13.64 -21.73
CA GLU A 757 18.49 14.69 -22.54
C GLU A 757 18.63 15.98 -21.72
N THR A 758 17.54 16.47 -21.10
CA THR A 758 17.56 17.69 -20.28
C THR A 758 18.40 17.54 -19.01
N ALA A 759 18.35 16.39 -18.33
CA ALA A 759 19.11 16.13 -17.10
C ALA A 759 20.61 15.86 -17.32
N ILE A 760 21.00 15.33 -18.49
CA ILE A 760 22.39 14.96 -18.82
C ILE A 760 22.81 15.65 -20.13
N SER A 761 22.72 16.98 -20.10
CA SER A 761 23.26 17.90 -21.11
C SER A 761 24.29 18.84 -20.49
N GLN A 762 25.06 19.51 -21.35
CA GLN A 762 26.07 20.51 -20.97
C GLN A 762 25.43 21.90 -20.92
N GLY A 763 25.94 22.76 -20.03
CA GLY A 763 25.46 24.12 -19.79
C GLY A 763 24.56 24.27 -18.57
N GLU A 764 24.40 25.51 -18.14
CA GLU A 764 23.43 25.91 -17.14
C GLU A 764 22.00 25.63 -17.63
N LEU A 765 21.10 25.30 -16.70
CA LEU A 765 19.70 25.03 -17.01
C LEU A 765 18.88 26.24 -16.56
N ASP A 766 18.72 27.20 -17.46
CA ASP A 766 17.89 28.38 -17.23
C ASP A 766 16.39 28.06 -17.41
N LYS A 767 15.53 28.87 -16.79
CA LYS A 767 14.07 28.74 -16.76
C LYS A 767 13.45 28.65 -18.15
N ASP A 768 14.05 29.31 -19.14
CA ASP A 768 13.55 29.31 -20.52
C ASP A 768 14.01 28.12 -21.37
N ALA A 769 14.89 27.27 -20.85
CA ALA A 769 15.30 26.01 -21.47
C ALA A 769 14.53 24.77 -20.94
N VAL A 770 13.73 24.92 -19.88
CA VAL A 770 13.00 23.82 -19.23
C VAL A 770 11.56 23.73 -19.81
N PRO A 771 11.05 22.52 -20.15
CA PRO A 771 9.64 22.35 -20.50
C PRO A 771 8.77 22.74 -19.31
N GLU A 772 7.62 23.35 -19.56
CA GLU A 772 6.87 24.05 -18.51
C GLU A 772 6.37 23.14 -17.37
N THR A 773 6.23 21.83 -17.61
CA THR A 773 5.89 20.82 -16.59
C THR A 773 7.00 20.60 -15.55
N LEU A 774 8.28 20.71 -15.95
CA LEU A 774 9.45 20.43 -15.10
C LEU A 774 10.01 21.68 -14.40
N LEU A 775 9.30 22.80 -14.41
CA LEU A 775 9.77 24.06 -13.79
C LEU A 775 9.98 23.93 -12.28
N LEU A 776 9.24 23.06 -11.59
CA LEU A 776 9.44 22.77 -10.16
C LEU A 776 10.75 22.01 -9.89
N ASP A 777 11.22 21.19 -10.83
CA ASP A 777 12.43 20.37 -10.70
C ASP A 777 13.72 21.05 -11.19
N LEU A 778 13.68 22.33 -11.56
CA LEU A 778 14.80 23.05 -12.17
C LEU A 778 16.08 23.00 -11.31
N GLU A 779 16.02 23.29 -10.01
CA GLU A 779 17.19 23.21 -9.10
C GLU A 779 17.70 21.75 -9.00
N ARG A 780 16.80 20.76 -9.01
CA ARG A 780 17.14 19.34 -8.97
C ARG A 780 17.86 18.90 -10.24
N LEU A 781 17.40 19.33 -11.41
CA LEU A 781 17.98 19.05 -12.71
C LEU A 781 19.33 19.75 -12.90
N GLN A 782 19.48 21.00 -12.43
CA GLN A 782 20.79 21.68 -12.35
C GLN A 782 21.79 20.86 -11.52
N HIS A 783 21.40 20.43 -10.31
CA HIS A 783 22.26 19.62 -9.44
C HIS A 783 22.62 18.26 -10.04
N ILE A 784 21.72 17.65 -10.82
CA ILE A 784 22.00 16.42 -11.59
C ILE A 784 23.00 16.68 -12.72
N ARG A 785 22.87 17.77 -13.49
CA ARG A 785 23.86 18.17 -14.51
C ARG A 785 25.25 18.35 -13.89
N THR A 786 25.38 19.11 -12.80
CA THR A 786 26.66 19.32 -12.10
C THR A 786 27.24 18.00 -11.59
N LYS A 787 26.42 17.09 -11.04
CA LYS A 787 26.85 15.73 -10.65
C LYS A 787 27.31 14.89 -11.85
N ALA A 788 26.61 14.94 -12.98
CA ALA A 788 26.97 14.19 -14.19
C ALA A 788 28.27 14.69 -14.82
N ILE A 789 28.48 16.01 -14.88
CA ILE A 789 29.75 16.63 -15.27
C ILE A 789 30.86 16.17 -14.31
N ARG A 790 30.63 16.19 -12.98
CA ARG A 790 31.62 15.74 -11.99
C ARG A 790 32.00 14.26 -12.14
N VAL A 791 31.03 13.36 -12.38
CA VAL A 791 31.28 11.94 -12.66
C VAL A 791 32.13 11.78 -13.93
N ALA A 792 31.79 12.47 -15.02
CA ALA A 792 32.54 12.38 -16.28
C ALA A 792 33.98 12.92 -16.14
N VAL A 793 34.16 14.04 -15.42
CA VAL A 793 35.48 14.67 -15.20
C VAL A 793 36.39 13.80 -14.32
N VAL A 794 35.92 13.35 -13.15
CA VAL A 794 36.76 12.50 -12.28
C VAL A 794 36.98 11.12 -12.92
N GLY A 795 35.99 10.59 -13.64
CA GLY A 795 36.14 9.39 -14.47
C GLY A 795 37.22 9.55 -15.54
N ALA A 796 37.27 10.68 -16.26
CA ALA A 796 38.30 10.95 -17.26
C ALA A 796 39.71 11.07 -16.66
N ILE A 797 39.82 11.71 -15.49
CA ILE A 797 41.08 11.80 -14.74
C ILE A 797 41.57 10.41 -14.34
N LEU A 798 40.73 9.63 -13.64
CA LEU A 798 41.11 8.29 -13.19
C LEU A 798 41.42 7.36 -14.37
N LEU A 799 40.65 7.43 -15.47
CA LEU A 799 40.89 6.63 -16.67
C LEU A 799 42.21 7.00 -17.37
N THR A 800 42.51 8.29 -17.53
CA THR A 800 43.79 8.71 -18.14
C THR A 800 44.98 8.37 -17.26
N THR A 801 44.91 8.56 -15.94
CA THR A 801 45.98 8.14 -15.02
C THR A 801 46.17 6.61 -15.00
N LYS A 802 45.09 5.81 -14.98
CA LYS A 802 45.17 4.34 -15.10
C LYS A 802 45.88 3.89 -16.39
N ASN A 803 45.47 4.46 -17.52
CA ASN A 803 46.02 4.14 -18.83
C ASN A 803 47.51 4.53 -18.93
N MET A 804 47.90 5.71 -18.46
CA MET A 804 49.31 6.16 -18.46
C MET A 804 50.20 5.32 -17.53
N LEU A 805 49.66 4.80 -16.42
CA LEU A 805 50.36 3.90 -15.51
C LEU A 805 50.24 2.41 -15.89
N LYS A 806 49.67 2.10 -17.07
CA LYS A 806 49.45 0.73 -17.58
C LYS A 806 48.73 -0.20 -16.58
N ARG A 807 47.83 0.33 -15.75
CA ARG A 807 47.05 -0.45 -14.78
C ARG A 807 45.67 -0.81 -15.32
N ASP A 808 45.09 -1.89 -14.81
CA ASP A 808 43.73 -2.32 -15.18
C ASP A 808 42.71 -1.21 -14.99
N VAL A 809 42.01 -0.87 -16.08
CA VAL A 809 40.89 0.09 -16.08
C VAL A 809 39.79 -0.30 -15.07
N ARG A 810 39.62 -1.62 -14.87
CA ARG A 810 38.66 -2.22 -13.92
C ARG A 810 39.09 -2.14 -12.45
N SER A 811 40.34 -1.78 -12.15
CA SER A 811 40.78 -1.56 -10.76
C SER A 811 40.06 -0.35 -10.15
N GLN A 812 39.57 -0.49 -8.91
CA GLN A 812 38.67 0.50 -8.27
C GLN A 812 39.44 1.44 -7.33
N TRP A 813 39.69 2.67 -7.77
CA TRP A 813 40.46 3.69 -7.03
C TRP A 813 39.50 4.53 -6.17
N LYS A 814 38.83 3.87 -5.22
CA LYS A 814 37.73 4.47 -4.43
C LYS A 814 38.19 5.60 -3.50
N THR A 815 39.39 5.49 -2.93
CA THR A 815 39.94 6.49 -1.99
C THR A 815 40.28 7.78 -2.73
N GLU A 816 40.86 7.63 -3.92
CA GLU A 816 41.27 8.68 -4.83
C GLU A 816 40.03 9.36 -5.42
N ALA A 817 39.05 8.57 -5.90
CA ALA A 817 37.76 9.07 -6.36
C ALA A 817 37.00 9.83 -5.27
N GLY A 818 37.00 9.34 -4.03
CA GLY A 818 36.37 10.00 -2.88
C GLY A 818 37.00 11.36 -2.57
N ARG A 819 38.34 11.43 -2.52
CA ARG A 819 39.08 12.69 -2.31
C ARG A 819 38.85 13.70 -3.43
N LEU A 820 38.91 13.26 -4.69
CA LEU A 820 38.64 14.11 -5.86
C LEU A 820 37.18 14.58 -5.92
N TRP A 821 36.22 13.71 -5.52
CA TRP A 821 34.81 14.08 -5.40
C TRP A 821 34.57 15.12 -4.31
N GLN A 822 35.23 14.98 -3.15
CA GLN A 822 35.14 15.95 -2.05
C GLN A 822 35.71 17.31 -2.47
N LEU A 823 36.92 17.35 -3.04
CA LEU A 823 37.55 18.59 -3.54
C LEU A 823 36.63 19.32 -4.54
N LEU A 824 36.10 18.61 -5.52
CA LEU A 824 35.19 19.18 -6.53
C LEU A 824 33.77 19.44 -6.01
N SER A 825 33.45 19.05 -4.77
CA SER A 825 32.20 19.42 -4.10
C SER A 825 32.29 20.72 -3.31
N THR A 826 33.50 21.15 -2.95
CA THR A 826 33.75 22.41 -2.23
C THR A 826 34.34 23.51 -3.12
N GLU A 827 35.11 23.16 -4.16
CA GLU A 827 35.74 24.12 -5.08
C GLU A 827 35.12 24.07 -6.49
N PRO A 828 34.87 25.23 -7.14
CA PRO A 828 34.45 25.28 -8.54
C PRO A 828 35.60 24.92 -9.49
N TYR A 829 35.27 24.51 -10.73
CA TYR A 829 36.26 24.10 -11.75
C TYR A 829 37.25 25.19 -12.19
N SER A 830 36.98 26.46 -11.89
CA SER A 830 37.86 27.58 -12.18
C SER A 830 37.87 28.55 -11.00
N THR A 831 39.06 28.81 -10.45
CA THR A 831 39.31 29.78 -9.38
C THR A 831 39.94 31.03 -9.96
N SER A 832 39.21 32.16 -9.99
CA SER A 832 39.71 33.47 -10.44
C SER A 832 40.56 34.21 -9.39
N SER A 833 40.82 33.59 -8.23
CA SER A 833 41.66 34.12 -7.15
C SER A 833 43.16 33.92 -7.42
N LEU A 834 43.91 35.03 -7.49
CA LEU A 834 45.34 35.09 -7.80
C LEU A 834 46.30 34.55 -6.71
N SER A 835 45.80 33.85 -5.69
CA SER A 835 46.53 33.60 -4.43
C SER A 835 46.50 32.15 -3.90
N GLU A 836 45.85 31.21 -4.60
CA GLU A 836 45.68 29.82 -4.17
C GLU A 836 46.27 28.85 -5.21
N PRO A 837 46.76 27.66 -4.82
CA PRO A 837 47.11 26.62 -5.78
C PRO A 837 45.85 26.15 -6.51
N PHE A 838 45.75 26.51 -7.79
CA PHE A 838 44.65 26.21 -8.72
C PHE A 838 44.08 24.80 -8.52
N THR A 839 42.76 24.62 -8.55
CA THR A 839 42.08 23.37 -8.15
C THR A 839 42.58 22.13 -8.92
N ALA A 840 43.08 22.28 -10.16
CA ALA A 840 43.74 21.18 -10.89
C ALA A 840 45.06 20.71 -10.25
N ALA A 841 45.82 21.59 -9.61
CA ALA A 841 47.02 21.25 -8.84
C ALA A 841 46.67 20.53 -7.53
N LYS A 842 45.61 20.96 -6.83
CA LYS A 842 45.06 20.22 -5.68
C LYS A 842 44.62 18.81 -6.09
N ALA A 843 43.90 18.68 -7.21
CA ALA A 843 43.49 17.39 -7.77
C ALA A 843 44.68 16.51 -8.21
N PHE A 844 45.72 17.11 -8.81
CA PHE A 844 46.95 16.40 -9.17
C PHE A 844 47.71 15.88 -7.94
N SER A 845 47.80 16.68 -6.87
CA SER A 845 48.46 16.29 -5.61
C SER A 845 47.82 15.06 -4.95
N VAL A 846 46.49 14.91 -5.05
CA VAL A 846 45.77 13.70 -4.59
C VAL A 846 46.22 12.44 -5.32
N LEU A 847 46.62 12.54 -6.60
CA LEU A 847 47.10 11.41 -7.40
C LEU A 847 48.60 11.16 -7.21
N GLU A 848 49.39 12.22 -7.07
CA GLU A 848 50.84 12.15 -6.79
C GLU A 848 51.13 11.56 -5.40
N THR A 849 50.33 11.89 -4.39
CA THR A 849 50.42 11.28 -3.05
C THR A 849 49.93 9.84 -3.00
N ALA A 850 49.07 9.42 -3.94
CA ALA A 850 48.61 8.04 -4.04
C ALA A 850 49.62 7.14 -4.81
N HIS A 851 50.30 7.68 -5.83
CA HIS A 851 51.08 6.87 -6.78
C HIS A 851 52.43 7.52 -7.16
N ASN A 852 53.50 6.72 -7.07
CA ASN A 852 54.78 7.05 -7.69
C ASN A 852 54.64 7.06 -9.22
N MET A 853 55.04 8.17 -9.86
CA MET A 853 54.91 8.41 -11.30
C MET A 853 56.21 9.01 -11.87
N PRO A 854 56.65 8.63 -13.09
CA PRO A 854 57.79 9.27 -13.76
C PRO A 854 57.56 10.78 -14.02
N PRO A 855 58.61 11.62 -14.07
CA PRO A 855 58.47 13.07 -14.19
C PRO A 855 57.78 13.53 -15.48
N SER A 856 58.01 12.84 -16.60
CA SER A 856 57.26 13.06 -17.85
C SER A 856 55.76 12.76 -17.68
N THR A 857 55.44 11.66 -16.99
CA THR A 857 54.06 11.22 -16.74
C THR A 857 53.32 12.20 -15.82
N LYS A 858 54.00 12.74 -14.81
CA LYS A 858 53.50 13.83 -13.96
C LYS A 858 53.07 15.05 -14.78
N SER A 859 53.95 15.55 -15.66
CA SER A 859 53.65 16.70 -16.52
C SER A 859 52.47 16.47 -17.47
N HIS A 860 52.41 15.30 -18.12
CA HIS A 860 51.29 14.94 -19.00
C HIS A 860 49.95 14.79 -18.26
N ILE A 861 49.95 14.25 -17.04
CA ILE A 861 48.72 14.16 -16.22
C ILE A 861 48.30 15.54 -15.73
N TYR A 862 49.21 16.36 -15.20
CA TYR A 862 48.89 17.71 -14.73
C TYR A 862 48.28 18.61 -15.83
N SER A 863 48.89 18.62 -17.02
CA SER A 863 48.37 19.35 -18.18
C SER A 863 47.02 18.81 -18.67
N THR A 864 46.81 17.48 -18.61
CA THR A 864 45.53 16.84 -18.95
C THR A 864 44.42 17.20 -17.95
N ILE A 865 44.68 17.16 -16.63
CA ILE A 865 43.72 17.57 -15.60
C ILE A 865 43.36 19.05 -15.75
N SER A 866 44.35 19.91 -15.99
CA SER A 866 44.14 21.34 -16.17
C SER A 866 43.24 21.63 -17.38
N ARG A 867 43.46 20.91 -18.49
CA ARG A 867 42.61 20.97 -19.70
C ARG A 867 41.20 20.42 -19.45
N PHE A 868 41.05 19.34 -18.67
CA PHE A 868 39.74 18.81 -18.30
C PHE A 868 38.95 19.78 -17.41
N PHE A 869 39.60 20.45 -16.45
CA PHE A 869 38.93 21.44 -15.58
C PHE A 869 38.55 22.71 -16.34
N SER A 870 39.39 23.18 -17.27
CA SER A 870 39.04 24.25 -18.21
C SER A 870 37.79 23.91 -19.05
N GLN A 871 37.72 22.70 -19.62
CA GLN A 871 36.54 22.25 -20.36
C GLN A 871 35.32 22.00 -19.45
N ALA A 872 35.52 21.56 -18.21
CA ALA A 872 34.44 21.40 -17.23
C ALA A 872 33.83 22.74 -16.81
N ALA A 873 34.65 23.79 -16.66
CA ALA A 873 34.19 25.14 -16.40
C ALA A 873 33.34 25.67 -17.56
N ALA A 874 33.86 25.63 -18.79
CA ALA A 874 33.13 26.08 -19.99
C ALA A 874 31.84 25.28 -20.25
N ALA A 875 31.86 23.96 -20.02
CA ALA A 875 30.68 23.11 -20.11
C ALA A 875 29.67 23.30 -18.96
N THR A 876 30.04 24.00 -17.88
CA THR A 876 29.13 24.36 -16.78
C THR A 876 28.55 25.76 -17.01
N SER A 877 29.37 26.77 -17.32
CA SER A 877 28.93 28.17 -17.46
C SER A 877 28.37 28.53 -18.84
N SER A 878 28.93 27.95 -19.91
CA SER A 878 28.74 28.46 -21.29
C SER A 878 28.03 27.47 -22.21
N GLY A 879 27.72 26.26 -21.73
CA GLY A 879 27.08 25.22 -22.54
C GLY A 879 27.98 24.59 -23.60
N GLU A 880 29.29 24.85 -23.56
CA GLU A 880 30.21 24.29 -24.54
C GLU A 880 30.29 22.76 -24.44
N LYS A 881 30.16 22.10 -25.60
CA LYS A 881 30.23 20.63 -25.69
C LYS A 881 31.69 20.19 -25.58
N PHE A 882 31.97 19.21 -24.70
CA PHE A 882 33.33 18.67 -24.52
C PHE A 882 34.02 18.37 -25.86
N THR A 883 35.13 19.05 -26.12
CA THR A 883 35.96 18.86 -27.32
C THR A 883 36.98 17.74 -27.13
N ASP A 884 37.35 17.42 -25.87
CA ASP A 884 38.17 16.27 -25.56
C ASP A 884 37.44 14.93 -25.84
N PRO A 885 38.07 13.98 -26.54
CA PRO A 885 37.44 12.69 -26.86
C PRO A 885 37.18 11.80 -25.64
N VAL A 886 37.98 11.88 -24.57
CA VAL A 886 37.79 11.05 -23.37
C VAL A 886 36.59 11.56 -22.57
N LEU A 887 36.52 12.86 -22.30
CA LEU A 887 35.37 13.49 -21.64
C LEU A 887 34.08 13.29 -22.46
N LYS A 888 34.13 13.51 -23.78
CA LYS A 888 32.98 13.34 -24.68
C LYS A 888 32.46 11.90 -24.70
N VAL A 889 33.35 10.91 -24.81
CA VAL A 889 32.96 9.48 -24.80
C VAL A 889 32.45 9.04 -23.42
N LEU A 890 33.06 9.49 -22.32
CA LEU A 890 32.59 9.13 -20.97
C LEU A 890 31.24 9.76 -20.65
N PHE A 891 31.01 11.03 -20.99
CA PHE A 891 29.73 11.70 -20.78
C PHE A 891 28.61 11.04 -21.60
N GLN A 892 28.87 10.72 -22.88
CA GLN A 892 27.90 9.99 -23.71
C GLN A 892 27.63 8.57 -23.21
N ARG A 893 28.64 7.86 -22.68
CA ARG A 893 28.47 6.54 -22.03
C ARG A 893 27.65 6.64 -20.75
N LEU A 894 27.90 7.64 -19.90
CA LEU A 894 27.12 7.92 -18.69
C LEU A 894 25.64 8.17 -19.02
N LYS A 895 25.38 9.06 -19.97
CA LYS A 895 24.04 9.37 -20.49
C LYS A 895 23.33 8.12 -21.02
N SER A 896 24.01 7.33 -21.86
CA SER A 896 23.47 6.08 -22.43
C SER A 896 23.19 5.03 -21.35
N HIS A 897 24.02 4.96 -20.30
CA HIS A 897 23.82 4.07 -19.16
C HIS A 897 22.57 4.46 -18.34
N VAL A 898 22.41 5.75 -18.03
CA VAL A 898 21.22 6.27 -17.32
C VAL A 898 19.96 6.07 -18.15
N LEU A 899 19.99 6.36 -19.46
CA LEU A 899 18.89 6.09 -20.37
C LEU A 899 18.52 4.60 -20.40
N SER A 900 19.51 3.70 -20.50
CA SER A 900 19.29 2.24 -20.47
C SER A 900 18.77 1.72 -19.13
N ARG A 901 18.98 2.44 -18.01
CA ARG A 901 18.42 2.10 -16.70
C ARG A 901 16.96 2.55 -16.57
N LEU A 902 16.65 3.76 -17.04
CA LEU A 902 15.31 4.36 -16.93
C LEU A 902 14.31 3.83 -17.98
N SER A 903 14.78 3.45 -19.17
CA SER A 903 13.94 2.87 -20.24
C SER A 903 13.63 1.38 -20.05
N ALA A 904 13.99 0.79 -18.91
CA ALA A 904 13.63 -0.59 -18.56
C ALA A 904 12.15 -0.66 -18.12
N GLU A 905 11.27 -1.01 -19.05
CA GLU A 905 9.82 -0.96 -18.83
C GLU A 905 9.35 -2.04 -17.82
N THR A 906 9.72 -3.31 -18.04
CA THR A 906 9.30 -4.42 -17.16
C THR A 906 10.11 -4.50 -15.85
N SER A 907 9.51 -5.10 -14.81
CA SER A 907 10.20 -5.37 -13.54
C SER A 907 11.42 -6.28 -13.71
N ALA A 908 11.32 -7.30 -14.57
CA ALA A 908 12.43 -8.17 -14.92
C ALA A 908 13.57 -7.41 -15.61
N ASP A 909 13.26 -6.44 -16.46
CA ASP A 909 14.26 -5.59 -17.11
C ASP A 909 14.91 -4.62 -16.13
N ARG A 910 14.16 -4.02 -15.21
CA ARG A 910 14.75 -3.16 -14.16
C ARG A 910 15.72 -3.95 -13.27
N VAL A 911 15.39 -5.19 -12.92
CA VAL A 911 16.28 -6.10 -12.17
C VAL A 911 17.51 -6.48 -13.00
N ARG A 912 17.36 -6.88 -14.28
CA ARG A 912 18.50 -7.20 -15.17
C ARG A 912 19.39 -5.98 -15.43
N ALA A 913 18.81 -4.79 -15.57
CA ALA A 913 19.52 -3.54 -15.74
C ALA A 913 20.25 -3.10 -14.46
N ALA A 914 19.71 -3.41 -13.28
CA ALA A 914 20.36 -3.17 -11.99
C ALA A 914 21.51 -4.14 -11.73
N SER A 915 21.31 -5.45 -11.93
CA SER A 915 22.37 -6.45 -11.69
C SER A 915 23.58 -6.29 -12.64
N SER A 916 23.33 -5.89 -13.89
CA SER A 916 24.39 -5.56 -14.86
C SER A 916 24.90 -4.10 -14.77
N ALA A 917 24.39 -3.27 -13.86
CA ALA A 917 24.74 -1.85 -13.81
C ALA A 917 26.22 -1.62 -13.48
N SER A 918 26.70 -2.24 -12.40
CA SER A 918 28.08 -2.10 -11.92
C SER A 918 29.10 -2.61 -12.94
N GLU A 919 28.81 -3.73 -13.61
CA GLU A 919 29.65 -4.28 -14.67
C GLU A 919 29.72 -3.34 -15.89
N LYS A 920 28.56 -2.88 -16.40
CA LYS A 920 28.50 -1.95 -17.53
C LYS A 920 29.21 -0.63 -17.23
N LEU A 921 29.06 -0.10 -16.01
CA LEU A 921 29.71 1.14 -15.59
C LEU A 921 31.22 0.95 -15.40
N ALA A 922 31.66 -0.20 -14.89
CA ALA A 922 33.08 -0.56 -14.81
C ALA A 922 33.71 -0.77 -16.20
N ALA A 923 33.00 -1.41 -17.14
CA ALA A 923 33.43 -1.53 -18.53
C ALA A 923 33.51 -0.17 -19.25
N CYS A 924 32.70 0.82 -18.84
CA CYS A 924 32.81 2.19 -19.31
C CYS A 924 34.00 2.97 -18.73
N GLY A 925 34.63 2.48 -17.65
CA GLY A 925 35.74 3.14 -16.94
C GLY A 925 35.33 4.00 -15.73
N MET A 926 34.11 3.81 -15.19
CA MET A 926 33.53 4.62 -14.12
C MET A 926 33.10 3.78 -12.89
N ALA A 927 33.79 2.68 -12.61
CA ALA A 927 33.42 1.69 -11.57
C ALA A 927 33.22 2.32 -10.18
N GLU A 928 34.01 3.34 -9.86
CA GLU A 928 34.01 4.08 -8.60
C GLU A 928 32.69 4.83 -8.35
N PHE A 929 31.97 5.23 -9.41
CA PHE A 929 30.79 6.11 -9.31
C PHE A 929 29.45 5.36 -9.28
N THR A 930 29.48 4.04 -9.06
CA THR A 930 28.27 3.19 -9.07
C THR A 930 27.17 3.71 -8.12
N SER A 931 27.54 4.23 -6.94
CA SER A 931 26.58 4.82 -5.99
C SER A 931 26.02 6.16 -6.47
N GLN A 932 26.88 7.06 -6.95
CA GLN A 932 26.51 8.39 -7.43
C GLN A 932 25.60 8.30 -8.68
N VAL A 933 25.89 7.37 -9.58
CA VAL A 933 25.08 7.11 -10.78
C VAL A 933 23.76 6.41 -10.43
N ALA A 934 23.74 5.49 -9.46
CA ALA A 934 22.50 4.92 -8.95
C ALA A 934 21.58 6.01 -8.36
N GLY A 935 22.11 6.91 -7.52
CA GLY A 935 21.35 8.03 -6.97
C GLY A 935 20.81 9.02 -8.02
N ILE A 936 21.52 9.22 -9.14
CA ILE A 936 20.99 9.99 -10.28
C ILE A 936 19.81 9.26 -10.93
N VAL A 937 19.93 7.95 -11.17
CA VAL A 937 18.83 7.13 -11.73
C VAL A 937 17.62 7.12 -10.80
N GLU A 938 17.81 6.92 -9.50
CA GLU A 938 16.72 6.88 -8.50
C GLU A 938 16.00 8.22 -8.34
N VAL A 939 16.69 9.34 -8.49
CA VAL A 939 16.04 10.66 -8.50
C VAL A 939 15.27 10.87 -9.81
N LEU A 940 15.85 10.54 -10.96
CA LEU A 940 15.17 10.67 -12.26
C LEU A 940 13.99 9.71 -12.43
N GLU A 941 14.02 8.52 -11.82
CA GLU A 941 12.87 7.59 -11.80
C GLU A 941 11.73 8.16 -10.94
N ARG A 942 12.04 8.80 -9.81
CA ARG A 942 11.03 9.48 -8.96
C ARG A 942 10.42 10.71 -9.65
N VAL A 943 11.25 11.57 -10.24
CA VAL A 943 10.78 12.72 -11.04
C VAL A 943 9.88 12.24 -12.18
N ARG A 944 10.32 11.25 -12.98
CA ARG A 944 9.53 10.66 -14.07
C ARG A 944 8.16 10.18 -13.61
N VAL A 945 8.07 9.50 -12.46
CA VAL A 945 6.79 8.96 -11.98
C VAL A 945 5.85 10.10 -11.56
N VAL A 946 6.32 11.04 -10.74
CA VAL A 946 5.49 12.16 -10.25
C VAL A 946 5.05 13.07 -11.39
N ASP A 947 5.95 13.42 -12.31
CA ASP A 947 5.65 14.28 -13.47
C ASP A 947 4.78 13.56 -14.51
N TRP A 948 4.86 12.24 -14.66
CA TRP A 948 3.94 11.48 -15.51
C TRP A 948 2.55 11.31 -14.88
N GLU A 949 2.46 11.10 -13.57
CA GLU A 949 1.18 11.03 -12.84
C GLU A 949 0.48 12.40 -12.77
N GLY A 950 1.24 13.49 -12.62
CA GLY A 950 0.75 14.86 -12.73
C GLY A 950 0.39 15.22 -14.17
N HIS A 951 1.38 15.29 -15.07
CA HIS A 951 1.24 15.93 -16.38
C HIS A 951 0.91 14.98 -17.55
N GLY A 952 0.75 13.68 -17.31
CA GLY A 952 0.47 12.66 -18.35
C GLY A 952 -0.71 12.98 -19.27
N GLY A 953 -1.74 13.66 -18.77
CA GLY A 953 -2.91 14.08 -19.57
C GLY A 953 -2.59 15.13 -20.65
N TRP A 954 -1.58 16.00 -20.43
CA TRP A 954 -1.12 16.93 -21.47
C TRP A 954 -0.13 16.29 -22.42
N TYR A 955 0.70 15.34 -21.97
CA TYR A 955 1.52 14.53 -22.87
C TYR A 955 0.67 13.67 -23.83
N GLY A 956 -0.47 13.15 -23.36
CA GLY A 956 -1.46 12.48 -24.21
C GLY A 956 -1.94 13.39 -25.34
N LYS A 957 -2.44 14.58 -25.01
CA LYS A 957 -2.88 15.59 -26.00
C LYS A 957 -1.76 15.96 -26.98
N ILE A 958 -0.54 16.20 -26.48
CA ILE A 958 0.63 16.54 -27.32
C ILE A 958 0.99 15.38 -28.28
N VAL A 959 0.65 14.13 -27.97
CA VAL A 959 0.80 12.96 -28.86
C VAL A 959 -0.39 12.78 -29.81
N GLU A 960 -1.60 13.18 -29.42
CA GLU A 960 -2.79 13.21 -30.30
C GLU A 960 -2.73 14.33 -31.34
N GLU A 961 -1.97 15.40 -31.05
CA GLU A 961 -1.70 16.53 -31.94
C GLU A 961 -0.53 16.31 -32.95
N MET A 962 0.08 15.12 -33.01
CA MET A 962 1.28 14.80 -33.83
C MET A 962 1.15 13.56 -34.74
#